data_AF-A0A257XNU3-F1
#
_entry.id   AF-A0A257XNU3-F1
#
_cell.length_a   1.000
_cell.length_b   1.000
_cell.length_c   1.000
_cell.angle_alpha   90.00
_cell.angle_beta   90.00
_cell.angle_gamma   90.00
#
_symmetry.space_group_name_H-M   'P 1'
#
loop_
_entity.id
_entity.type
_entity.pdbx_description
1 polymer ?
#
loop_
_entity_poly.entity_id
_entity_poly.type
_entity_poly.pdbx_seq_one_letter_code
_entity_poly.pdbx_strand_id
1 'polypeptide(L)'
;MAHHSAASRSTALTRPGSSMLWMSLLYGSLVIYGTLFPLTEWVSPFSGWSNPITQPWPDRASRADIIINVLAYMPLGLFMTLWLRPRLGLVMAVLVASLFNCGLSFTLEVLQSALPSRVPSLLDWVTNSLGAVAGALIASAFDPHLAVGRTLLKWRHEWFDGGRLINLALVILGVWALTQTAPFVPSFDWGNLKSGLKPLGNTLRHPDTFHVTDALAIGFTLLALGLITLHAARRQALGVFLAFSLAVLLAKVPIVGRQLTLEAILGWLGAMSVLFLLPRRTTPAIRLMGASAALLTAYALVQFKPGNFPGTHPINWIPFQGQIGSLVGMSDIMETLWPFMAIGLALRWLTPWRWRRSVLFAGGLVVILLAFSLEWMQQTIPGRFADITDVLLAALGWTIPWLLTDIRGQATPPERVPTPRQIRWALPALAFTMASLSMAGWMAGSQMRVETDERGRAMLALPENMEPITLPGFRTGHPRLPHPSSADIARLRLENPGWFDHMQGQARGGSGDLTAIINMAYIEPGSQDLALLHRRLMDIHYSYRGQQAKPIAHAYDWLYDQWSESQRESLRGKLAEGVEYLVNFIRRDRLSPYNVYLYNSPFQALLAANLALYGDDPRGELNMRFTYDLWMHRVLPAWRQVMGKNGGWHEGGEYVGIGIGQAIYQAPAMWRAATGEDLFKSEPELRGFLDFVTYRRRPDNTDFRWGDAGFFSKIVPDVVPLALEYRHAAAYNLRPPRSAPEPSSWPWGPLTDATLLDSASQSTLPLARYFDGIGLVVARSDWSPDATYLSFKAGDNFWSHSHLDQGAFTLYKGGELAIDSGFYGPKYGSDHHMNYTYQSIAHNLVTVTDPDDDAPSSGKNVVRIANDGGQRRIGSGWGLESAPIDRNDWLEQRTLYHTGTMQRYFEGHDSVVAVADTTPAYTNAQSGSGEFSHRTRRVERMWRTLIYDRASDVVIVRDLVKSSRAEFRKRWLLHTQTEPSIDGQRFSVTLPADAARRQSGGSLNVEVLLPEQARLEKVGGAGAEFFVDGKNYDENGTLASAILKKGQPTEAGSWRMEVSPPVAQEHDEFLVVLIPRTASSSNLPRIRKLVAGQQHGVEIMTEAGTRRWWFTADRNGVRLETDAVNEAIFPLLDEEETTRWQRFKAWWQRVLY
;
A
#
# COMPACT_ATOMS: atom_id res chain seq x y z
N MET A 1 -73.49 43.36 -45.97
CA MET A 1 -74.26 44.31 -45.14
C MET A 1 -73.66 44.31 -43.73
N ALA A 2 -73.58 45.51 -43.14
CA ALA A 2 -72.92 45.94 -41.91
C ALA A 2 -73.07 45.03 -40.66
N HIS A 3 -72.04 44.92 -39.80
CA HIS A 3 -71.77 45.87 -38.70
C HIS A 3 -70.56 45.46 -37.84
N HIS A 4 -69.77 46.47 -37.44
CA HIS A 4 -68.84 46.45 -36.33
C HIS A 4 -69.55 46.41 -34.97
N SER A 5 -68.84 45.91 -33.95
CA SER A 5 -68.76 46.38 -32.55
C SER A 5 -69.19 45.35 -31.49
N ALA A 6 -68.24 44.98 -30.63
CA ALA A 6 -68.29 45.18 -29.17
C ALA A 6 -67.49 44.09 -28.43
N ALA A 7 -66.46 44.55 -27.76
CA ALA A 7 -65.63 43.80 -26.82
C ALA A 7 -66.42 43.32 -25.59
N SER A 8 -66.04 42.13 -25.11
CA SER A 8 -65.87 41.74 -23.70
C SER A 8 -66.24 40.27 -23.50
N ARG A 9 -65.26 39.38 -23.65
CA ARG A 9 -65.32 38.06 -22.99
C ARG A 9 -64.00 37.82 -22.30
N SER A 10 -64.02 38.18 -21.01
CA SER A 10 -63.28 37.57 -19.91
C SER A 10 -62.50 36.32 -20.33
N THR A 11 -61.19 36.46 -20.46
CA THR A 11 -60.26 35.35 -20.36
C THR A 11 -60.37 34.81 -18.93
N ALA A 12 -61.09 33.70 -18.79
CA ALA A 12 -61.14 32.95 -17.54
C ALA A 12 -59.71 32.49 -17.19
N LEU A 13 -59.05 33.30 -16.37
CA LEU A 13 -57.83 32.96 -15.63
C LEU A 13 -58.09 31.64 -14.91
N THR A 14 -57.49 30.57 -15.43
CA THR A 14 -57.42 29.29 -14.73
C THR A 14 -56.70 29.54 -13.40
N ARG A 15 -57.43 29.53 -12.29
CA ARG A 15 -56.90 29.73 -10.92
C ARG A 15 -55.68 28.81 -10.72
N PRO A 16 -54.45 29.33 -10.61
CA PRO A 16 -53.30 28.53 -10.21
C PRO A 16 -53.32 28.48 -8.67
N GLY A 17 -54.25 27.69 -8.13
CA GLY A 17 -54.69 27.88 -6.76
C GLY A 17 -54.29 26.81 -5.75
N SER A 18 -54.15 25.55 -6.15
CA SER A 18 -54.06 24.43 -5.20
C SER A 18 -52.73 23.69 -5.21
N SER A 19 -52.04 23.57 -6.34
CA SER A 19 -50.78 22.81 -6.41
C SER A 19 -49.66 23.46 -5.61
N MET A 20 -49.51 24.79 -5.67
CA MET A 20 -48.48 25.52 -4.92
C MET A 20 -48.77 25.49 -3.42
N LEU A 21 -50.04 25.47 -3.01
CA LEU A 21 -50.42 25.26 -1.61
C LEU A 21 -49.98 23.90 -1.12
N TRP A 22 -50.28 22.84 -1.87
CA TRP A 22 -49.87 21.48 -1.51
C TRP A 22 -48.34 21.33 -1.48
N MET A 23 -47.61 21.99 -2.38
CA MET A 23 -46.14 22.02 -2.33
C MET A 23 -45.64 22.77 -1.09
N SER A 24 -46.23 23.91 -0.73
CA SER A 24 -45.90 24.62 0.51
C SER A 24 -46.19 23.78 1.76
N LEU A 25 -47.33 23.08 1.81
CA LEU A 25 -47.69 22.24 2.96
C LEU A 25 -46.80 21.00 3.08
N LEU A 26 -46.54 20.32 1.96
CA LEU A 26 -45.71 19.11 1.94
C LEU A 26 -44.25 19.45 2.27
N TYR A 27 -43.72 20.51 1.67
CA TYR A 27 -42.36 20.97 1.97
C TYR A 27 -42.25 21.57 3.37
N GLY A 28 -43.26 22.31 3.84
CA GLY A 28 -43.31 22.81 5.21
C GLY A 28 -43.34 21.68 6.24
N SER A 29 -44.05 20.59 5.96
CA SER A 29 -44.04 19.39 6.81
C SER A 29 -42.66 18.72 6.86
N LEU A 30 -41.94 18.71 5.74
CA LEU A 30 -40.57 18.20 5.65
C LEU A 30 -39.60 19.07 6.48
N VAL A 31 -39.73 20.41 6.40
CA VAL A 31 -38.95 21.35 7.22
C VAL A 31 -39.22 21.10 8.71
N ILE A 32 -40.49 21.02 9.11
CA ILE A 32 -40.87 20.73 10.52
C ILE A 32 -40.27 19.41 10.98
N TYR A 33 -40.38 18.35 10.18
CA TYR A 33 -39.82 17.02 10.50
C TYR A 33 -38.30 17.09 10.64
N GLY A 34 -37.60 17.71 9.70
CA GLY A 34 -36.13 17.83 9.72
C GLY A 34 -35.61 18.65 10.92
N THR A 35 -36.32 19.71 11.30
CA THR A 35 -35.95 20.58 12.43
C THR A 35 -36.19 19.91 13.79
N LEU A 36 -37.23 19.07 13.92
CA LEU A 36 -37.61 18.41 15.18
C LEU A 36 -37.09 16.97 15.33
N PHE A 37 -36.47 16.39 14.29
CA PHE A 37 -35.85 15.06 14.36
C PHE A 37 -34.76 15.01 15.45
N PRO A 38 -34.67 13.94 16.27
CA PRO A 38 -35.28 12.59 16.12
C PRO A 38 -36.73 12.42 16.64
N LEU A 39 -37.44 13.50 16.98
CA LEU A 39 -38.80 13.48 17.59
C LEU A 39 -38.89 12.73 18.94
N THR A 40 -37.76 12.31 19.47
CA THR A 40 -37.58 11.67 20.78
C THR A 40 -36.83 12.64 21.71
N GLU A 41 -36.64 12.29 22.98
CA GLU A 41 -35.83 13.08 23.94
C GLU A 41 -36.45 14.41 24.42
N TRP A 42 -37.76 14.61 24.28
CA TRP A 42 -38.40 15.83 24.78
C TRP A 42 -38.27 15.99 26.29
N VAL A 43 -37.59 17.05 26.74
CA VAL A 43 -37.44 17.42 28.15
C VAL A 43 -37.80 18.88 28.38
N SER A 44 -38.09 19.26 29.63
CA SER A 44 -38.34 20.66 29.96
C SER A 44 -37.04 21.49 29.79
N PRO A 45 -37.05 22.64 29.08
CA PRO A 45 -35.85 23.44 28.84
C PRO A 45 -35.23 23.96 30.15
N PHE A 46 -33.96 23.62 30.40
CA PHE A 46 -33.24 24.04 31.61
C PHE A 46 -33.11 25.58 31.74
N SER A 47 -33.02 26.29 30.61
CA SER A 47 -32.87 27.75 30.53
C SER A 47 -34.17 28.50 30.14
N GLY A 48 -35.31 27.80 30.12
CA GLY A 48 -36.60 28.37 29.71
C GLY A 48 -36.79 28.51 28.19
N TRP A 49 -37.99 28.94 27.78
CA TRP A 49 -38.42 28.96 26.36
C TRP A 49 -37.95 30.18 25.55
N SER A 50 -37.26 31.13 26.18
CA SER A 50 -36.75 32.36 25.51
C SER A 50 -35.39 32.18 24.82
N ASN A 51 -34.83 30.97 24.86
CA ASN A 51 -33.46 30.64 24.48
C ASN A 51 -33.00 31.17 23.09
N PRO A 52 -33.80 31.11 21.99
CA PRO A 52 -33.35 31.58 20.68
C PRO A 52 -33.06 33.08 20.59
N ILE A 53 -33.58 33.89 21.52
CA ILE A 53 -33.41 35.36 21.54
C ILE A 53 -32.34 35.78 22.56
N THR A 54 -32.17 35.00 23.64
CA THR A 54 -31.28 35.35 24.76
C THR A 54 -29.86 34.83 24.59
N GLN A 55 -29.58 33.98 23.60
CA GLN A 55 -28.23 33.47 23.34
C GLN A 55 -27.34 34.51 22.63
N PRO A 56 -26.04 34.58 22.98
CA PRO A 56 -25.08 35.41 22.27
C PRO A 56 -24.81 34.89 20.85
N TRP A 57 -24.41 35.79 19.96
CA TRP A 57 -24.02 35.44 18.58
C TRP A 57 -22.79 34.51 18.61
N PRO A 58 -22.75 33.39 17.86
CA PRO A 58 -21.56 32.54 17.79
C PRO A 58 -20.30 33.25 17.28
N ASP A 59 -19.17 33.03 17.94
CA ASP A 59 -17.85 33.60 17.58
C ASP A 59 -17.31 33.11 16.21
N ARG A 60 -17.74 31.93 15.77
CA ARG A 60 -17.42 31.35 14.45
C ARG A 60 -18.61 30.58 13.91
N ALA A 61 -19.23 31.09 12.84
CA ALA A 61 -20.29 30.40 12.13
C ALA A 61 -19.74 29.57 10.96
N SER A 62 -20.19 28.32 10.85
CA SER A 62 -19.92 27.48 9.69
C SER A 62 -20.61 28.08 8.45
N ARG A 63 -19.84 28.28 7.36
CA ARG A 63 -20.42 28.73 6.08
C ARG A 63 -21.41 27.71 5.52
N ALA A 64 -21.19 26.43 5.78
CA ALA A 64 -22.08 25.35 5.35
C ALA A 64 -23.45 25.47 6.02
N ASP A 65 -23.49 25.72 7.32
CA ASP A 65 -24.72 25.77 8.12
C ASP A 65 -25.59 26.96 7.70
N ILE A 66 -24.96 28.12 7.47
CA ILE A 66 -25.63 29.31 6.92
C ILE A 66 -26.26 28.99 5.55
N ILE A 67 -25.52 28.30 4.67
CA ILE A 67 -26.00 27.96 3.32
C ILE A 67 -27.15 26.94 3.40
N ILE A 68 -27.03 25.91 4.24
CA ILE A 68 -28.08 24.90 4.45
C ILE A 68 -29.37 25.58 4.88
N ASN A 69 -29.32 26.43 5.90
CA ASN A 69 -30.49 27.09 6.48
C ASN A 69 -31.20 28.01 5.46
N VAL A 70 -30.41 28.77 4.69
CA VAL A 70 -30.93 29.60 3.58
C VAL A 70 -31.59 28.73 2.50
N LEU A 71 -30.92 27.67 2.03
CA LEU A 71 -31.45 26.80 0.98
C LEU A 71 -32.66 25.97 1.45
N ALA A 72 -32.70 25.56 2.71
CA ALA A 72 -33.77 24.77 3.29
C ALA A 72 -35.09 25.55 3.33
N TYR A 73 -35.09 26.84 3.66
CA TYR A 73 -36.31 27.65 3.73
C TYR A 73 -36.70 28.35 2.41
N MET A 74 -35.78 28.41 1.43
CA MET A 74 -36.02 29.08 0.14
C MET A 74 -37.19 28.48 -0.66
N PRO A 75 -37.33 27.16 -0.84
CA PRO A 75 -38.48 26.59 -1.56
C PRO A 75 -39.81 26.90 -0.87
N LEU A 76 -39.83 26.93 0.47
CA LEU A 76 -41.05 27.21 1.23
C LEU A 76 -41.55 28.65 0.98
N GLY A 77 -40.63 29.62 1.02
CA GLY A 77 -40.92 31.01 0.64
C GLY A 77 -41.39 31.15 -0.81
N LEU A 78 -40.70 30.47 -1.75
CA LEU A 78 -41.06 30.46 -3.17
C LEU A 78 -42.47 29.93 -3.42
N PHE A 79 -42.79 28.71 -2.95
CA PHE A 79 -44.09 28.09 -3.19
C PHE A 79 -45.23 28.88 -2.55
N MET A 80 -45.01 29.40 -1.34
CA MET A 80 -46.02 30.14 -0.60
C MET A 80 -46.31 31.48 -1.28
N THR A 81 -45.29 32.21 -1.74
CA THR A 81 -45.50 33.45 -2.52
C THR A 81 -46.15 33.16 -3.87
N LEU A 82 -45.77 32.10 -4.58
CA LEU A 82 -46.41 31.71 -5.85
C LEU A 82 -47.88 31.31 -5.67
N TRP A 83 -48.25 30.79 -4.50
CA TRP A 83 -49.63 30.50 -4.12
C TRP A 83 -50.41 31.76 -3.73
N LEU A 84 -49.82 32.66 -2.93
CA LEU A 84 -50.49 33.86 -2.42
C LEU A 84 -50.60 34.97 -3.47
N ARG A 85 -49.64 35.10 -4.40
CA ARG A 85 -49.57 36.20 -5.39
C ARG A 85 -50.86 36.39 -6.20
N PRO A 86 -51.56 35.34 -6.69
CA PRO A 86 -52.76 35.54 -7.49
C PRO A 86 -53.97 35.99 -6.66
N ARG A 87 -53.86 35.97 -5.32
CA ARG A 87 -54.92 36.32 -4.37
C ARG A 87 -54.70 37.68 -3.72
N LEU A 88 -53.45 38.03 -3.41
CA LEU A 88 -53.09 39.20 -2.62
C LEU A 88 -52.26 40.24 -3.40
N GLY A 89 -51.80 39.93 -4.61
CA GLY A 89 -50.79 40.72 -5.33
C GLY A 89 -49.37 40.39 -4.87
N LEU A 90 -48.36 40.69 -5.70
CA LEU A 90 -46.97 40.28 -5.48
C LEU A 90 -46.40 40.81 -4.15
N VAL A 91 -46.57 42.10 -3.88
CA VAL A 91 -46.00 42.76 -2.69
C VAL A 91 -46.55 42.14 -1.41
N MET A 92 -47.88 42.03 -1.29
CA MET A 92 -48.51 41.42 -0.11
C MET A 92 -48.23 39.92 -0.01
N ALA A 93 -48.09 39.21 -1.12
CA ALA A 93 -47.73 37.79 -1.12
C ALA A 93 -46.30 37.54 -0.65
N VAL A 94 -45.35 38.40 -1.01
CA VAL A 94 -43.97 38.35 -0.50
C VAL A 94 -43.95 38.64 1.00
N LEU A 95 -44.65 39.69 1.45
CA LEU A 95 -44.73 40.07 2.87
C LEU A 95 -45.35 38.95 3.73
N VAL A 96 -46.53 38.46 3.35
CA VAL A 96 -47.25 37.41 4.12
C VAL A 96 -46.46 36.11 4.13
N ALA A 97 -45.89 35.69 3.00
CA ALA A 97 -45.04 34.50 2.97
C ALA A 97 -43.81 34.64 3.85
N SER A 98 -43.14 35.80 3.81
CA SER A 98 -41.91 36.03 4.60
C SER A 98 -42.20 36.06 6.10
N LEU A 99 -43.27 36.75 6.53
CA LEU A 99 -43.70 36.81 7.92
C LEU A 99 -44.10 35.44 8.47
N PHE A 100 -44.89 34.68 7.71
CA PHE A 100 -45.30 33.33 8.12
C PHE A 100 -44.10 32.39 8.29
N ASN A 101 -43.16 32.40 7.34
CA ASN A 101 -41.99 31.54 7.39
C ASN A 101 -40.99 31.95 8.49
N CYS A 102 -40.83 33.24 8.74
CA CYS A 102 -40.06 33.76 9.87
C CYS A 102 -40.67 33.31 11.21
N GLY A 103 -42.01 33.38 11.34
CA GLY A 103 -42.72 32.91 12.53
C GLY A 103 -42.67 31.39 12.70
N LEU A 104 -42.74 30.62 11.61
CA LEU A 104 -42.56 29.17 11.62
C LEU A 104 -41.14 28.80 12.10
N SER A 105 -40.11 29.43 11.53
CA SER A 105 -38.71 29.24 11.94
C SER A 105 -38.53 29.55 13.42
N PHE A 106 -39.01 30.71 13.88
CA PHE A 106 -38.97 31.09 15.30
C PHE A 106 -39.65 30.03 16.20
N THR A 107 -40.83 29.56 15.81
CA THR A 107 -41.57 28.54 16.58
C THR A 107 -40.78 27.24 16.70
N LEU A 108 -40.13 26.81 15.61
CA LEU A 108 -39.34 25.59 15.62
C LEU A 108 -38.06 25.73 16.45
N GLU A 109 -37.38 26.86 16.40
CA GLU A 109 -36.22 27.17 17.26
C GLU A 109 -36.61 27.18 18.76
N VAL A 110 -37.77 27.75 19.10
CA VAL A 110 -38.30 27.69 20.46
C VAL A 110 -38.57 26.24 20.88
N LEU A 111 -39.21 25.43 20.02
CA LEU A 111 -39.48 24.02 20.32
C LEU A 111 -38.20 23.20 20.50
N GLN A 112 -37.12 23.50 19.78
CA GLN A 112 -35.82 22.86 19.95
C GLN A 112 -35.21 23.12 21.34
N SER A 113 -35.66 24.13 22.08
CA SER A 113 -35.22 24.34 23.47
C SER A 113 -35.59 23.16 24.39
N ALA A 114 -36.58 22.35 23.99
CA ALA A 114 -37.01 21.14 24.68
C ALA A 114 -36.35 19.85 24.15
N LEU A 115 -35.40 19.96 23.23
CA LEU A 115 -34.67 18.83 22.64
C LEU A 115 -33.19 18.92 23.04
N PRO A 116 -32.66 18.04 23.91
CA PRO A 116 -31.27 18.07 24.38
C PRO A 116 -30.23 17.93 23.27
N SER A 117 -30.59 17.26 22.19
CA SER A 117 -29.76 17.04 21.01
C SER A 117 -29.73 18.24 20.05
N ARG A 118 -30.45 19.32 20.32
CA ARG A 118 -30.50 20.53 19.49
C ARG A 118 -30.13 21.78 20.29
N VAL A 119 -29.50 22.74 19.61
CA VAL A 119 -29.16 24.04 20.18
C VAL A 119 -29.95 25.10 19.41
N PRO A 120 -30.97 25.73 20.03
CA PRO A 120 -31.68 26.85 19.44
C PRO A 120 -30.73 28.00 19.13
N SER A 121 -30.87 28.64 17.97
CA SER A 121 -29.89 29.62 17.48
C SER A 121 -30.55 30.84 16.84
N LEU A 122 -30.17 32.03 17.32
CA LEU A 122 -30.57 33.29 16.68
C LEU A 122 -30.07 33.36 15.22
N LEU A 123 -28.88 32.82 14.97
CA LEU A 123 -28.29 32.79 13.62
C LEU A 123 -29.11 31.89 12.69
N ASP A 124 -29.63 30.77 13.18
CA ASP A 124 -30.45 29.84 12.39
C ASP A 124 -31.81 30.43 12.10
N TRP A 125 -32.43 31.08 13.09
CA TRP A 125 -33.66 31.84 12.88
C TRP A 125 -33.50 32.91 11.79
N VAL A 126 -32.41 33.69 11.84
CA VAL A 126 -32.11 34.74 10.84
C VAL A 126 -31.84 34.14 9.47
N THR A 127 -31.02 33.11 9.36
CA THR A 127 -30.63 32.50 8.06
C THR A 127 -31.78 31.75 7.39
N ASN A 128 -32.61 31.03 8.16
CA ASN A 128 -33.88 30.44 7.69
C ASN A 128 -34.83 31.53 7.16
N SER A 129 -34.94 32.65 7.89
CA SER A 129 -35.79 33.78 7.47
C SER A 129 -35.28 34.44 6.19
N LEU A 130 -33.95 34.62 6.05
CA LEU A 130 -33.32 35.09 4.82
C LEU A 130 -33.57 34.14 3.65
N GLY A 131 -33.51 32.82 3.88
CA GLY A 131 -33.88 31.80 2.91
C GLY A 131 -35.29 31.97 2.40
N ALA A 132 -36.27 32.08 3.31
CA ALA A 132 -37.67 32.27 2.96
C ALA A 132 -37.91 33.56 2.16
N VAL A 133 -37.27 34.67 2.55
CA VAL A 133 -37.32 35.94 1.81
C VAL A 133 -36.71 35.79 0.42
N ALA A 134 -35.54 35.16 0.30
CA ALA A 134 -34.90 34.91 -0.98
C ALA A 134 -35.82 34.09 -1.92
N GLY A 135 -36.47 33.06 -1.38
CA GLY A 135 -37.48 32.27 -2.09
C GLY A 135 -38.66 33.11 -2.58
N ALA A 136 -39.21 33.95 -1.70
CA ALA A 136 -40.29 34.87 -2.02
C ALA A 136 -39.89 35.88 -3.11
N LEU A 137 -38.65 36.38 -3.08
CA LEU A 137 -38.09 37.26 -4.11
C LEU A 137 -37.89 36.52 -5.44
N ILE A 138 -37.42 35.27 -5.43
CA ILE A 138 -37.33 34.44 -6.64
C ILE A 138 -38.71 34.26 -7.29
N ALA A 139 -39.78 34.17 -6.50
CA ALA A 139 -41.15 34.11 -7.02
C ALA A 139 -41.51 35.33 -7.88
N SER A 140 -40.91 36.50 -7.61
CA SER A 140 -41.08 37.72 -8.40
C SER A 140 -40.42 37.62 -9.78
N ALA A 141 -39.32 36.88 -9.93
CA ALA A 141 -38.67 36.67 -11.22
C ALA A 141 -39.57 35.91 -12.22
N PHE A 142 -40.58 35.20 -11.72
CA PHE A 142 -41.61 34.52 -12.52
C PHE A 142 -42.88 35.38 -12.72
N ASP A 143 -42.83 36.67 -12.40
CA ASP A 143 -43.93 37.60 -12.62
C ASP A 143 -43.86 38.16 -14.07
N PRO A 144 -44.88 37.89 -14.91
CA PRO A 144 -44.94 38.44 -16.27
C PRO A 144 -45.05 39.96 -16.32
N HIS A 145 -45.31 40.64 -15.21
CA HIS A 145 -45.32 42.10 -15.14
C HIS A 145 -43.92 42.71 -14.98
N LEU A 146 -42.91 41.92 -14.58
CA LEU A 146 -41.51 42.35 -14.47
C LEU A 146 -40.70 42.04 -15.74
N ALA A 147 -39.67 42.83 -16.04
CA ALA A 147 -38.84 42.68 -17.25
C ALA A 147 -38.15 41.31 -17.33
N VAL A 148 -37.65 40.81 -16.20
CA VAL A 148 -37.02 39.49 -16.09
C VAL A 148 -38.03 38.37 -16.38
N GLY A 149 -39.20 38.41 -15.76
CA GLY A 149 -40.24 37.40 -15.98
C GLY A 149 -40.77 37.38 -17.41
N ARG A 150 -40.94 38.55 -18.05
CA ARG A 150 -41.29 38.63 -19.48
C ARG A 150 -40.27 37.94 -20.38
N THR A 151 -38.98 38.16 -20.12
CA THR A 151 -37.89 37.59 -20.91
C THR A 151 -37.78 36.08 -20.72
N LEU A 152 -37.84 35.60 -19.47
CA LEU A 152 -37.82 34.17 -19.15
C LEU A 152 -39.02 33.43 -19.75
N LEU A 153 -40.22 34.01 -19.68
CA LEU A 153 -41.41 33.45 -20.30
C LEU A 153 -41.28 33.43 -21.83
N LYS A 154 -40.74 34.49 -22.45
CA LYS A 154 -40.49 34.52 -23.90
C LYS A 154 -39.57 33.38 -24.32
N TRP A 155 -38.40 33.23 -23.69
CA TRP A 155 -37.46 32.14 -23.99
C TRP A 155 -38.09 30.76 -23.75
N ARG A 156 -38.85 30.58 -22.66
CA ARG A 156 -39.56 29.34 -22.37
C ARG A 156 -40.55 28.95 -23.48
N HIS A 157 -41.29 29.90 -24.04
CA HIS A 157 -42.27 29.65 -25.10
C HIS A 157 -41.64 29.48 -26.49
N GLU A 158 -40.51 30.12 -26.75
CA GLU A 158 -39.77 30.02 -28.01
C GLU A 158 -39.04 28.67 -28.17
N TRP A 159 -38.47 28.15 -27.09
CA TRP A 159 -37.59 26.98 -27.13
C TRP A 159 -38.28 25.65 -26.79
N PHE A 160 -39.33 25.66 -25.96
CA PHE A 160 -39.95 24.44 -25.42
C PHE A 160 -41.47 24.44 -25.56
N ASP A 161 -42.06 23.25 -25.61
CA ASP A 161 -43.51 23.10 -25.73
C ASP A 161 -44.27 23.56 -24.50
N GLY A 162 -45.48 24.11 -24.66
CA GLY A 162 -46.31 24.50 -23.53
C GLY A 162 -46.83 23.26 -22.77
N GLY A 163 -46.96 23.36 -21.44
CA GLY A 163 -47.58 22.31 -20.63
C GLY A 163 -46.83 21.96 -19.35
N ARG A 164 -47.54 21.36 -18.40
CA ARG A 164 -47.01 21.02 -17.06
C ARG A 164 -45.94 19.93 -17.11
N LEU A 165 -46.08 18.94 -18.00
CA LEU A 165 -45.10 17.86 -18.17
C LEU A 165 -43.77 18.37 -18.77
N ILE A 166 -43.83 19.31 -19.71
CA ILE A 166 -42.63 19.94 -20.26
C ILE A 166 -41.91 20.80 -19.21
N ASN A 167 -42.68 21.52 -18.38
CA ASN A 167 -42.10 22.24 -17.24
C ASN A 167 -41.42 21.28 -16.25
N LEU A 168 -42.00 20.11 -16.01
CA LEU A 168 -41.36 19.08 -15.17
C LEU A 168 -40.05 18.58 -15.76
N ALA A 169 -39.96 18.41 -17.08
CA ALA A 169 -38.71 18.04 -17.76
C ALA A 169 -37.59 19.07 -17.52
N LEU A 170 -37.93 20.36 -17.59
CA LEU A 170 -36.98 21.45 -17.31
C LEU A 170 -36.59 21.51 -15.84
N VAL A 171 -37.53 21.25 -14.92
CA VAL A 171 -37.24 21.14 -13.49
C VAL A 171 -36.27 19.99 -13.24
N ILE A 172 -36.46 18.82 -13.87
CA ILE A 172 -35.56 17.68 -13.74
C ILE A 172 -34.14 18.03 -14.21
N LEU A 173 -34.00 18.72 -15.34
CA LEU A 173 -32.69 19.20 -15.81
C LEU A 173 -32.04 20.17 -14.83
N GLY A 174 -32.82 21.06 -14.22
CA GLY A 174 -32.35 21.99 -13.20
C GLY A 174 -31.92 21.28 -11.91
N VAL A 175 -32.71 20.30 -11.45
CA VAL A 175 -32.40 19.48 -10.28
C VAL A 175 -31.12 18.68 -10.52
N TRP A 176 -30.98 18.03 -11.69
CA TRP A 176 -29.72 17.37 -12.05
C TRP A 176 -28.55 18.35 -12.03
N ALA A 177 -28.65 19.51 -12.66
CA ALA A 177 -27.58 20.51 -12.65
C ALA A 177 -27.21 20.95 -11.24
N LEU A 178 -28.19 21.06 -10.34
CA LEU A 178 -27.98 21.37 -8.93
C LEU A 178 -27.24 20.23 -8.22
N THR A 179 -27.60 18.95 -8.44
CA THR A 179 -26.85 17.83 -7.84
C THR A 179 -25.36 17.85 -8.19
N GLN A 180 -25.01 18.29 -9.40
CA GLN A 180 -23.62 18.37 -9.84
C GLN A 180 -22.82 19.45 -9.10
N THR A 181 -23.47 20.44 -8.51
CA THR A 181 -22.84 21.57 -7.79
C THR A 181 -23.01 21.50 -6.27
N ALA A 182 -23.67 20.48 -5.72
CA ALA A 182 -23.66 20.19 -4.29
C ALA A 182 -22.21 19.95 -3.81
N PRO A 183 -21.77 20.38 -2.61
CA PRO A 183 -22.56 20.93 -1.50
C PRO A 183 -22.81 22.46 -1.62
N PHE A 184 -22.73 23.06 -2.81
CA PHE A 184 -23.05 24.47 -3.07
C PHE A 184 -22.08 25.49 -2.45
N VAL A 185 -20.83 25.07 -2.23
CA VAL A 185 -19.77 25.92 -1.66
C VAL A 185 -18.75 26.29 -2.75
N PRO A 186 -18.92 27.41 -3.48
CA PRO A 186 -17.92 27.86 -4.44
C PRO A 186 -16.67 28.41 -3.74
N SER A 187 -15.50 28.02 -4.24
CA SER A 187 -14.20 28.54 -3.86
C SER A 187 -13.33 28.70 -5.10
N PHE A 188 -12.92 29.93 -5.37
CA PHE A 188 -11.98 30.28 -6.44
C PHE A 188 -10.52 30.31 -5.95
N ASP A 189 -10.24 29.73 -4.78
CA ASP A 189 -8.89 29.54 -4.29
C ASP A 189 -8.08 28.65 -5.26
N TRP A 190 -6.82 29.01 -5.49
CA TRP A 190 -5.96 28.29 -6.43
C TRP A 190 -5.75 26.83 -6.05
N GLY A 191 -5.65 26.53 -4.75
CA GLY A 191 -5.56 25.17 -4.23
C GLY A 191 -6.83 24.37 -4.54
N ASN A 192 -8.01 24.97 -4.36
CA ASN A 192 -9.29 24.34 -4.69
C ASN A 192 -9.43 24.07 -6.20
N LEU A 193 -9.14 25.05 -7.04
CA LEU A 193 -9.19 24.90 -8.51
C LEU A 193 -8.25 23.81 -9.00
N LYS A 194 -7.02 23.75 -8.47
CA LYS A 194 -6.06 22.67 -8.76
C LYS A 194 -6.59 21.31 -8.28
N SER A 195 -7.21 21.25 -7.10
CA SER A 195 -7.82 20.02 -6.58
C SER A 195 -8.98 19.52 -7.44
N GLY A 196 -9.79 20.44 -7.98
CA GLY A 196 -10.92 20.15 -8.86
C GLY A 196 -10.50 19.56 -10.21
N LEU A 197 -9.28 19.84 -10.69
CA LEU A 197 -8.72 19.31 -11.94
C LEU A 197 -7.74 18.15 -11.74
N LYS A 198 -7.29 17.91 -10.51
CA LYS A 198 -6.25 16.93 -10.18
C LYS A 198 -6.55 15.51 -10.71
N PRO A 199 -7.78 14.98 -10.62
CA PRO A 199 -8.06 13.62 -11.09
C PRO A 199 -7.85 13.44 -12.59
N LEU A 200 -8.15 14.44 -13.42
CA LEU A 200 -7.88 14.38 -14.86
C LEU A 200 -6.41 14.11 -15.15
N GLY A 201 -5.52 14.84 -14.49
CA GLY A 201 -4.08 14.67 -14.65
C GLY A 201 -3.56 13.36 -14.05
N ASN A 202 -4.23 12.82 -13.02
CA ASN A 202 -3.86 11.55 -12.41
C ASN A 202 -4.24 10.37 -13.31
N THR A 203 -5.48 10.29 -13.78
CA THR A 203 -5.94 9.20 -14.65
C THR A 203 -5.25 9.21 -16.01
N LEU A 204 -4.86 10.39 -16.52
CA LEU A 204 -4.05 10.48 -17.75
C LEU A 204 -2.61 9.97 -17.56
N ARG A 205 -2.07 9.98 -16.34
CA ARG A 205 -0.73 9.45 -16.01
C ARG A 205 -0.76 7.99 -15.55
N HIS A 206 -1.89 7.55 -14.99
CA HIS A 206 -2.11 6.21 -14.47
C HIS A 206 -3.43 5.67 -15.04
N PRO A 207 -3.42 5.12 -16.27
CA PRO A 207 -4.64 4.66 -16.93
C PRO A 207 -5.39 3.55 -16.18
N ASP A 208 -4.70 2.82 -15.31
CA ASP A 208 -5.23 1.82 -14.38
C ASP A 208 -6.21 2.40 -13.35
N THR A 209 -6.13 3.71 -13.05
CA THR A 209 -7.08 4.37 -12.14
C THR A 209 -8.38 4.78 -12.84
N PHE A 210 -8.57 4.45 -14.13
CA PHE A 210 -9.77 4.78 -14.90
C PHE A 210 -10.92 3.81 -14.59
N HIS A 211 -12.07 4.36 -14.18
CA HIS A 211 -13.25 3.55 -13.89
C HIS A 211 -14.26 3.58 -15.05
N VAL A 212 -14.25 2.54 -15.88
CA VAL A 212 -15.17 2.38 -17.02
C VAL A 212 -16.64 2.48 -16.58
N THR A 213 -16.99 1.90 -15.43
CA THR A 213 -18.35 1.92 -14.88
C THR A 213 -18.85 3.33 -14.57
N ASP A 214 -17.99 4.18 -14.00
CA ASP A 214 -18.31 5.58 -13.71
C ASP A 214 -18.51 6.38 -15.00
N ALA A 215 -17.67 6.16 -16.01
CA ALA A 215 -17.80 6.80 -17.31
C ALA A 215 -19.11 6.41 -18.02
N LEU A 216 -19.47 5.13 -17.97
CA LEU A 216 -20.72 4.61 -18.52
C LEU A 216 -21.94 5.16 -17.77
N ALA A 217 -21.94 5.17 -16.44
CA ALA A 217 -23.05 5.69 -15.65
C ALA A 217 -23.32 7.18 -15.93
N ILE A 218 -22.26 7.99 -16.01
CA ILE A 218 -22.35 9.40 -16.38
C ILE A 218 -22.83 9.57 -17.83
N GLY A 219 -22.30 8.76 -18.76
CA GLY A 219 -22.70 8.80 -20.16
C GLY A 219 -24.17 8.45 -20.38
N PHE A 220 -24.68 7.39 -19.75
CA PHE A 220 -26.09 7.01 -19.84
C PHE A 220 -27.02 8.06 -19.21
N THR A 221 -26.61 8.67 -18.09
CA THR A 221 -27.34 9.79 -17.47
C THR A 221 -27.49 10.97 -18.44
N LEU A 222 -26.39 11.41 -19.05
CA LEU A 222 -26.39 12.53 -20.00
C LEU A 222 -27.14 12.20 -21.29
N LEU A 223 -27.05 10.97 -21.78
CA LEU A 223 -27.80 10.49 -22.93
C LEU A 223 -29.31 10.60 -22.67
N ALA A 224 -29.78 10.14 -21.51
CA ALA A 224 -31.19 10.20 -21.16
C ALA A 224 -31.73 11.62 -21.04
N LEU A 225 -31.00 12.49 -20.32
CA LEU A 225 -31.36 13.90 -20.18
C LEU A 225 -31.39 14.61 -21.55
N GLY A 226 -30.47 14.26 -22.45
CA GLY A 226 -30.45 14.78 -23.81
C GLY A 226 -31.67 14.33 -24.62
N LEU A 227 -32.04 13.04 -24.55
CA LEU A 227 -33.23 12.51 -25.22
C LEU A 227 -34.53 13.15 -24.71
N ILE A 228 -34.64 13.38 -23.40
CA ILE A 228 -35.78 14.09 -22.78
C ILE A 228 -35.82 15.55 -23.25
N THR A 229 -34.67 16.23 -23.28
CA THR A 229 -34.58 17.62 -23.75
C THR A 229 -35.00 17.75 -25.21
N LEU A 230 -34.53 16.83 -26.07
CA LEU A 230 -34.89 16.79 -27.49
C LEU A 230 -36.36 16.44 -27.73
N HIS A 231 -37.02 15.75 -26.80
CA HIS A 231 -38.47 15.52 -26.85
C HIS A 231 -39.25 16.76 -26.39
N ALA A 232 -38.75 17.47 -25.38
CA ALA A 232 -39.40 18.64 -24.81
C ALA A 232 -39.26 19.93 -25.65
N ALA A 233 -38.26 19.99 -26.52
CA ALA A 233 -37.91 21.19 -27.29
C ALA A 233 -38.74 21.34 -28.57
N ARG A 234 -39.15 22.58 -28.85
CA ARG A 234 -39.79 23.01 -30.11
C ARG A 234 -38.80 23.22 -31.25
N ARG A 235 -37.58 23.63 -30.90
CA ARG A 235 -36.47 23.87 -31.82
C ARG A 235 -35.41 22.80 -31.64
N GLN A 236 -34.47 22.70 -32.58
CA GLN A 236 -33.31 21.82 -32.43
C GLN A 236 -32.44 22.28 -31.25
N ALA A 237 -32.63 21.66 -30.09
CA ALA A 237 -31.98 22.04 -28.84
C ALA A 237 -30.68 21.29 -28.54
N LEU A 238 -30.20 20.43 -29.46
CA LEU A 238 -29.00 19.60 -29.22
C LEU A 238 -27.80 20.46 -28.84
N GLY A 239 -27.44 21.47 -29.64
CA GLY A 239 -26.28 22.32 -29.36
C GLY A 239 -26.39 23.08 -28.04
N VAL A 240 -27.60 23.52 -27.67
CA VAL A 240 -27.86 24.18 -26.38
C VAL A 240 -27.70 23.19 -25.23
N PHE A 241 -28.18 21.95 -25.38
CA PHE A 241 -27.99 20.90 -24.38
C PHE A 241 -26.51 20.50 -24.22
N LEU A 242 -25.75 20.43 -25.32
CA LEU A 242 -24.30 20.16 -25.26
C LEU A 242 -23.57 21.25 -24.48
N ALA A 243 -23.82 22.52 -24.81
CA ALA A 243 -23.22 23.65 -24.12
C ALA A 243 -23.63 23.70 -22.64
N PHE A 244 -24.91 23.46 -22.36
CA PHE A 244 -25.44 23.42 -20.99
C PHE A 244 -24.80 22.32 -20.14
N SER A 245 -24.79 21.07 -20.64
CA SER A 245 -24.24 19.93 -19.90
C SER A 245 -22.74 20.06 -19.67
N LEU A 246 -21.98 20.58 -20.65
CA LEU A 246 -20.56 20.86 -20.47
C LEU A 246 -20.33 21.97 -19.44
N ALA A 247 -21.12 23.05 -19.49
CA ALA A 247 -21.04 24.12 -18.51
C ALA A 247 -21.32 23.62 -17.08
N VAL A 248 -22.29 22.71 -16.91
CA VAL A 248 -22.58 22.08 -15.62
C VAL A 248 -21.42 21.21 -15.12
N LEU A 249 -20.77 20.44 -16.00
CA LEU A 249 -19.59 19.65 -15.62
C LEU A 249 -18.40 20.54 -15.24
N LEU A 250 -18.17 21.62 -15.99
CA LEU A 250 -17.11 22.59 -15.68
C LEU A 250 -17.40 23.37 -14.40
N ALA A 251 -18.67 23.62 -14.10
CA ALA A 251 -19.09 24.28 -12.86
C ALA A 251 -18.73 23.49 -11.60
N LYS A 252 -18.34 22.20 -11.72
CA LYS A 252 -17.81 21.41 -10.59
C LYS A 252 -16.46 21.89 -10.10
N VAL A 253 -15.60 22.39 -10.99
CA VAL A 253 -14.20 22.76 -10.69
C VAL A 253 -14.09 23.81 -9.57
N PRO A 254 -14.88 24.90 -9.56
CA PRO A 254 -14.84 25.86 -8.47
C PRO A 254 -15.59 25.42 -7.20
N ILE A 255 -16.25 24.26 -7.15
CA ILE A 255 -17.01 23.82 -5.97
C ILE A 255 -16.12 22.98 -5.04
N VAL A 256 -16.04 23.37 -3.77
CA VAL A 256 -15.26 22.65 -2.74
C VAL A 256 -15.75 21.21 -2.63
N GLY A 257 -14.82 20.25 -2.72
CA GLY A 257 -15.12 18.81 -2.61
C GLY A 257 -15.68 18.17 -3.88
N ARG A 258 -15.88 18.94 -4.96
CA ARG A 258 -16.22 18.38 -6.28
C ARG A 258 -15.01 18.43 -7.20
N GLN A 259 -14.95 17.45 -8.10
CA GLN A 259 -13.84 17.28 -9.03
C GLN A 259 -14.38 16.97 -10.42
N LEU A 260 -13.68 17.46 -11.44
CA LEU A 260 -13.88 17.05 -12.81
C LEU A 260 -12.97 15.83 -13.07
N THR A 261 -13.56 14.74 -13.51
CA THR A 261 -12.87 13.46 -13.73
C THR A 261 -12.81 13.11 -15.21
N LEU A 262 -11.90 12.22 -15.59
CA LEU A 262 -11.75 11.81 -17.00
C LEU A 262 -12.97 11.00 -17.45
N GLU A 263 -13.54 10.20 -16.53
CA GLU A 263 -14.79 9.46 -16.67
C GLU A 263 -15.96 10.38 -17.03
N ALA A 264 -16.05 11.56 -16.41
CA ALA A 264 -17.10 12.51 -16.71
C ALA A 264 -16.98 13.10 -18.12
N ILE A 265 -15.75 13.40 -18.57
CA ILE A 265 -15.50 13.92 -19.92
C ILE A 265 -15.74 12.84 -20.97
N LEU A 266 -15.25 11.62 -20.77
CA LEU A 266 -15.46 10.50 -21.70
C LEU A 266 -16.91 10.05 -21.75
N GLY A 267 -17.61 10.02 -20.60
CA GLY A 267 -19.05 9.79 -20.53
C GLY A 267 -19.84 10.85 -21.30
N TRP A 268 -19.49 12.13 -21.14
CA TRP A 268 -20.06 13.24 -21.90
C TRP A 268 -19.82 13.07 -23.41
N LEU A 269 -18.57 12.82 -23.83
CA LEU A 269 -18.23 12.58 -25.23
C LEU A 269 -19.03 11.41 -25.82
N GLY A 270 -19.12 10.29 -25.10
CA GLY A 270 -19.89 9.12 -25.53
C GLY A 270 -21.38 9.43 -25.70
N ALA A 271 -22.00 10.12 -24.73
CA ALA A 271 -23.39 10.54 -24.81
C ALA A 271 -23.66 11.48 -25.99
N MET A 272 -22.77 12.45 -26.19
CA MET A 272 -22.81 13.41 -27.30
C MET A 272 -22.70 12.73 -28.65
N SER A 273 -21.76 11.79 -28.82
CA SER A 273 -21.61 11.01 -30.05
C SER A 273 -22.90 10.27 -30.41
N VAL A 274 -23.52 9.61 -29.43
CA VAL A 274 -24.79 8.89 -29.64
C VAL A 274 -25.93 9.85 -30.01
N LEU A 275 -26.06 10.99 -29.32
CA LEU A 275 -27.10 11.98 -29.61
C LEU A 275 -26.92 12.66 -30.98
N PHE A 276 -25.68 12.86 -31.42
CA PHE A 276 -25.36 13.44 -32.72
C PHE A 276 -25.62 12.48 -33.87
N LEU A 277 -25.30 11.19 -33.68
CA LEU A 277 -25.56 10.12 -34.65
C LEU A 277 -27.03 9.70 -34.69
N LEU A 278 -27.84 10.11 -33.71
CA LEU A 278 -29.25 9.78 -33.66
C LEU A 278 -30.00 10.35 -34.88
N PRO A 279 -30.70 9.53 -35.68
CA PRO A 279 -31.41 10.03 -36.85
C PRO A 279 -32.41 11.14 -36.49
N ARG A 280 -32.41 12.24 -37.25
CA ARG A 280 -33.32 13.38 -37.04
C ARG A 280 -34.81 12.98 -37.05
N ARG A 281 -35.15 11.84 -37.69
CA ARG A 281 -36.50 11.26 -37.78
C ARG A 281 -36.83 10.21 -36.70
N THR A 282 -36.04 10.10 -35.63
CA THR A 282 -36.34 9.19 -34.52
C THR A 282 -37.70 9.50 -33.90
N THR A 283 -38.55 8.48 -33.79
CA THR A 283 -39.88 8.64 -33.18
C THR A 283 -39.78 9.00 -31.70
N PRO A 284 -40.74 9.78 -31.15
CA PRO A 284 -40.80 10.07 -29.72
C PRO A 284 -40.71 8.82 -28.85
N ALA A 285 -41.32 7.72 -29.28
CA ALA A 285 -41.31 6.48 -28.51
C ALA A 285 -39.91 5.90 -28.30
N ILE A 286 -39.09 5.88 -29.34
CA ILE A 286 -37.70 5.40 -29.27
C ILE A 286 -36.87 6.29 -28.34
N ARG A 287 -37.04 7.62 -28.39
CA ARG A 287 -36.30 8.56 -27.52
C ARG A 287 -36.64 8.35 -26.05
N LEU A 288 -37.93 8.21 -25.73
CA LEU A 288 -38.40 8.08 -24.36
C LEU A 288 -38.11 6.70 -23.76
N MET A 289 -38.21 5.63 -24.55
CA MET A 289 -37.77 4.29 -24.13
C MET A 289 -36.25 4.23 -23.93
N GLY A 290 -35.48 4.83 -24.84
CA GLY A 290 -34.02 4.94 -24.71
C GLY A 290 -33.60 5.74 -23.49
N ALA A 291 -34.27 6.86 -23.20
CA ALA A 291 -34.02 7.64 -21.99
C ALA A 291 -34.30 6.85 -20.70
N SER A 292 -35.41 6.10 -20.67
CA SER A 292 -35.78 5.28 -19.52
C SER A 292 -34.78 4.15 -19.29
N ALA A 293 -34.38 3.45 -20.35
CA ALA A 293 -33.39 2.38 -20.29
C ALA A 293 -32.02 2.89 -19.84
N ALA A 294 -31.58 4.03 -20.37
CA ALA A 294 -30.31 4.63 -20.00
C ALA A 294 -30.30 5.08 -18.52
N LEU A 295 -31.38 5.68 -18.00
CA LEU A 295 -31.43 6.05 -16.57
C LEU A 295 -31.46 4.85 -15.63
N LEU A 296 -32.23 3.80 -15.97
CA LEU A 296 -32.23 2.57 -15.18
C LEU A 296 -30.86 1.89 -15.19
N THR A 297 -30.17 1.92 -16.33
CA THR A 297 -28.80 1.39 -16.46
C THR A 297 -27.82 2.21 -15.63
N ALA A 298 -27.87 3.54 -15.73
CA ALA A 298 -27.02 4.43 -14.93
C ALA A 298 -27.25 4.24 -13.43
N TYR A 299 -28.51 4.17 -13.00
CA TYR A 299 -28.87 3.93 -11.60
C TYR A 299 -28.30 2.59 -11.12
N ALA A 300 -28.56 1.50 -11.83
CA ALA A 300 -28.04 0.17 -11.46
C ALA A 300 -26.51 0.14 -11.35
N LEU A 301 -25.78 0.76 -12.29
CA LEU A 301 -24.31 0.80 -12.24
C LEU A 301 -23.77 1.52 -10.99
N VAL A 302 -24.45 2.57 -10.52
CA VAL A 302 -24.05 3.32 -9.32
C VAL A 302 -24.31 2.53 -8.04
N GLN A 303 -25.35 1.69 -8.01
CA GLN A 303 -25.75 0.91 -6.83
C GLN A 303 -24.73 -0.17 -6.42
N PHE A 304 -23.94 -0.68 -7.36
CA PHE A 304 -22.96 -1.74 -7.10
C PHE A 304 -21.55 -1.24 -6.80
N LYS A 305 -21.33 0.08 -6.77
CA LYS A 305 -20.03 0.65 -6.44
C LYS A 305 -19.81 0.59 -4.92
N PRO A 306 -18.74 -0.02 -4.38
CA PRO A 306 -18.51 -0.05 -2.94
C PRO A 306 -18.32 1.37 -2.37
N GLY A 307 -18.73 1.57 -1.13
CA GLY A 307 -18.51 2.85 -0.45
C GLY A 307 -17.07 3.00 0.06
N ASN A 308 -16.82 4.09 0.77
CA ASN A 308 -15.48 4.41 1.28
C ASN A 308 -15.15 3.71 2.60
N PHE A 309 -16.14 3.09 3.25
CA PHE A 309 -15.98 2.37 4.50
C PHE A 309 -15.91 0.85 4.26
N PRO A 310 -15.22 0.07 5.10
CA PRO A 310 -15.03 -1.36 4.85
C PRO A 310 -16.14 -2.26 5.45
N GLY A 311 -17.05 -1.69 6.24
CA GLY A 311 -18.14 -2.43 6.89
C GLY A 311 -19.35 -2.66 6.00
N THR A 312 -20.03 -3.79 6.20
CA THR A 312 -21.41 -4.01 5.73
C THR A 312 -22.38 -3.52 6.79
N HIS A 313 -23.42 -2.79 6.39
CA HIS A 313 -24.40 -2.25 7.31
C HIS A 313 -25.79 -2.85 7.04
N PRO A 314 -26.57 -3.19 8.09
CA PRO A 314 -27.97 -3.55 7.90
C PRO A 314 -28.74 -2.35 7.35
N ILE A 315 -29.86 -2.62 6.67
CA ILE A 315 -30.70 -1.56 6.11
C ILE A 315 -31.21 -0.62 7.21
N ASN A 316 -31.03 0.68 6.99
CA ASN A 316 -31.66 1.73 7.79
C ASN A 316 -33.16 1.75 7.49
N TRP A 317 -33.97 1.48 8.51
CA TRP A 317 -35.42 1.50 8.43
C TRP A 317 -36.06 2.83 8.82
N ILE A 318 -35.26 3.81 9.28
CA ILE A 318 -35.76 5.12 9.72
C ILE A 318 -35.64 6.12 8.56
N PRO A 319 -36.77 6.55 7.95
CA PRO A 319 -36.72 7.46 6.81
C PRO A 319 -36.03 8.78 7.13
N PHE A 320 -35.17 9.21 6.22
CA PHE A 320 -34.36 10.43 6.23
C PHE A 320 -33.30 10.52 7.34
N GLN A 321 -33.06 9.47 8.12
CA GLN A 321 -32.09 9.51 9.22
C GLN A 321 -30.68 9.88 8.74
N GLY A 322 -30.22 9.31 7.62
CA GLY A 322 -28.90 9.60 7.04
C GLY A 322 -28.82 10.94 6.31
N GLN A 323 -29.96 11.50 5.90
CA GLN A 323 -30.04 12.69 5.06
C GLN A 323 -30.30 13.99 5.84
N ILE A 324 -30.68 13.91 7.11
CA ILE A 324 -30.98 15.07 7.97
C ILE A 324 -29.68 15.68 8.51
N GLY A 325 -29.57 17.02 8.47
CA GLY A 325 -28.51 17.77 9.14
C GLY A 325 -27.17 17.89 8.40
N SER A 326 -27.10 17.47 7.12
CA SER A 326 -25.88 17.64 6.31
C SER A 326 -26.17 18.08 4.87
N LEU A 327 -25.22 18.82 4.26
CA LEU A 327 -25.26 19.18 2.83
C LEU A 327 -25.21 17.95 1.92
N VAL A 328 -24.56 16.88 2.38
CA VAL A 328 -24.45 15.60 1.67
C VAL A 328 -25.83 14.93 1.60
N GLY A 329 -26.57 14.92 2.70
CA GLY A 329 -27.93 14.38 2.76
C GLY A 329 -28.93 15.09 1.84
N MET A 330 -28.85 16.42 1.73
CA MET A 330 -29.68 17.17 0.79
C MET A 330 -29.34 16.84 -0.67
N SER A 331 -28.05 16.65 -0.98
CA SER A 331 -27.61 16.20 -2.32
C SER A 331 -28.14 14.81 -2.63
N ASP A 332 -28.05 13.89 -1.69
CA ASP A 332 -28.49 12.49 -1.79
C ASP A 332 -29.98 12.41 -2.12
N ILE A 333 -30.83 13.17 -1.40
CA ILE A 333 -32.27 13.26 -1.70
C ILE A 333 -32.51 13.68 -3.16
N MET A 334 -31.78 14.69 -3.63
CA MET A 334 -31.94 15.19 -4.99
C MET A 334 -31.43 14.18 -6.02
N GLU A 335 -30.25 13.58 -5.78
CA GLU A 335 -29.59 12.59 -6.63
C GLU A 335 -30.45 11.33 -6.83
N THR A 336 -31.16 10.87 -5.79
CA THR A 336 -32.09 9.74 -5.89
C THR A 336 -33.45 10.13 -6.50
N LEU A 337 -33.98 11.32 -6.23
CA LEU A 337 -35.35 11.69 -6.65
C LEU A 337 -35.49 11.94 -8.16
N TRP A 338 -34.58 12.70 -8.78
CA TRP A 338 -34.76 13.16 -10.16
C TRP A 338 -34.73 12.06 -11.25
N PRO A 339 -33.92 10.97 -11.14
CA PRO A 339 -33.90 9.92 -12.15
C PRO A 339 -35.26 9.23 -12.27
N PHE A 340 -35.91 8.93 -11.15
CA PHE A 340 -37.23 8.29 -11.15
C PHE A 340 -38.34 9.25 -11.59
N MET A 341 -38.19 10.56 -11.33
CA MET A 341 -39.05 11.59 -11.94
C MET A 341 -38.93 11.60 -13.47
N ALA A 342 -37.70 11.47 -14.01
CA ALA A 342 -37.46 11.41 -15.45
C ALA A 342 -38.04 10.13 -16.09
N ILE A 343 -37.84 8.97 -15.47
CA ILE A 343 -38.39 7.70 -15.95
C ILE A 343 -39.92 7.75 -15.92
N GLY A 344 -40.51 8.21 -14.81
CA GLY A 344 -41.96 8.38 -14.69
C GLY A 344 -42.53 9.35 -15.73
N LEU A 345 -41.82 10.44 -16.02
CA LEU A 345 -42.21 11.42 -17.05
C LEU A 345 -42.16 10.83 -18.46
N ALA A 346 -41.08 10.10 -18.79
CA ALA A 346 -40.92 9.46 -20.08
C ALA A 346 -42.02 8.42 -20.34
N LEU A 347 -42.32 7.59 -19.35
CA LEU A 347 -43.40 6.60 -19.44
C LEU A 347 -44.78 7.24 -19.41
N ARG A 348 -44.96 8.37 -18.72
CA ARG A 348 -46.20 9.16 -18.76
C ARG A 348 -46.52 9.66 -20.17
N TRP A 349 -45.52 10.12 -20.93
CA TRP A 349 -45.70 10.52 -22.32
C TRP A 349 -46.00 9.34 -23.26
N LEU A 350 -45.44 8.16 -22.98
CA LEU A 350 -45.69 6.93 -23.74
C LEU A 350 -47.06 6.29 -23.44
N THR A 351 -47.70 6.63 -22.31
CA THR A 351 -48.88 5.91 -21.81
C THR A 351 -50.19 6.59 -22.23
N PRO A 352 -51.05 5.90 -23.01
CA PRO A 352 -52.38 6.39 -23.36
C PRO A 352 -53.26 6.60 -22.12
N TRP A 353 -54.14 7.60 -22.15
CA TRP A 353 -54.99 8.00 -21.01
C TRP A 353 -55.64 6.83 -20.26
N ARG A 354 -56.23 5.87 -20.99
CA ARG A 354 -56.92 4.69 -20.44
C ARG A 354 -56.03 3.78 -19.58
N TRP A 355 -54.72 3.75 -19.82
CA TRP A 355 -53.77 2.89 -19.09
C TRP A 355 -52.97 3.63 -18.02
N ARG A 356 -53.11 4.95 -17.92
CA ARG A 356 -52.28 5.78 -17.02
C ARG A 356 -52.42 5.39 -15.55
N ARG A 357 -53.63 5.01 -15.11
CA ARG A 357 -53.85 4.52 -13.74
C ARG A 357 -53.14 3.18 -13.51
N SER A 358 -53.30 2.24 -14.44
CA SER A 358 -52.65 0.93 -14.35
C SER A 358 -51.13 1.04 -14.36
N VAL A 359 -50.55 1.88 -15.23
CA VAL A 359 -49.10 2.08 -15.30
C VAL A 359 -48.56 2.81 -14.08
N LEU A 360 -49.27 3.80 -13.53
CA LEU A 360 -48.88 4.45 -12.27
C LEU A 360 -48.71 3.42 -11.13
N PHE A 361 -49.71 2.58 -10.89
CA PHE A 361 -49.68 1.62 -9.78
C PHE A 361 -48.77 0.43 -10.06
N ALA A 362 -48.88 -0.20 -11.24
CA ALA A 362 -48.06 -1.37 -11.57
C ALA A 362 -46.59 -0.98 -11.75
N GLY A 363 -46.30 0.13 -12.43
CA GLY A 363 -44.94 0.65 -12.57
C GLY A 363 -44.38 1.17 -11.25
N GLY A 364 -45.22 1.76 -10.39
CA GLY A 364 -44.81 2.19 -9.06
C GLY A 364 -44.40 1.01 -8.17
N LEU A 365 -45.15 -0.09 -8.22
CA LEU A 365 -44.77 -1.33 -7.54
C LEU A 365 -43.45 -1.88 -8.08
N VAL A 366 -43.23 -1.86 -9.41
CA VAL A 366 -41.96 -2.29 -10.00
C VAL A 366 -40.79 -1.41 -9.55
N VAL A 367 -40.96 -0.09 -9.51
CA VAL A 367 -39.93 0.84 -9.02
C VAL A 367 -39.60 0.59 -7.55
N ILE A 368 -40.62 0.41 -6.70
CA ILE A 368 -40.43 0.10 -5.27
C ILE A 368 -39.68 -1.22 -5.11
N LEU A 369 -40.12 -2.29 -5.79
CA LEU A 369 -39.48 -3.59 -5.70
C LEU A 369 -38.04 -3.56 -6.22
N LEU A 370 -37.79 -2.84 -7.31
CA LEU A 370 -36.45 -2.68 -7.87
C LEU A 370 -35.53 -1.92 -6.92
N ALA A 371 -35.94 -0.73 -6.47
CA ALA A 371 -35.17 0.08 -5.54
C ALA A 371 -34.92 -0.68 -4.23
N PHE A 372 -35.96 -1.30 -3.66
CA PHE A 372 -35.81 -2.14 -2.47
C PHE A 372 -34.86 -3.31 -2.69
N SER A 373 -34.93 -3.99 -3.83
CA SER A 373 -34.01 -5.11 -4.12
C SER A 373 -32.57 -4.64 -4.22
N LEU A 374 -32.32 -3.50 -4.88
CA LEU A 374 -30.98 -2.93 -5.01
C LEU A 374 -30.43 -2.44 -3.66
N GLU A 375 -31.24 -1.72 -2.88
CA GLU A 375 -30.90 -1.33 -1.50
C GLU A 375 -30.66 -2.56 -0.61
N TRP A 376 -31.50 -3.58 -0.72
CA TRP A 376 -31.34 -4.82 0.04
C TRP A 376 -30.03 -5.53 -0.28
N MET A 377 -29.63 -5.56 -1.55
CA MET A 377 -28.36 -6.14 -2.01
C MET A 377 -27.14 -5.36 -1.49
N GLN A 378 -27.26 -4.04 -1.28
CA GLN A 378 -26.15 -3.22 -0.74
C GLN A 378 -25.68 -3.66 0.64
N GLN A 379 -26.51 -4.35 1.43
CA GLN A 379 -26.10 -4.91 2.72
C GLN A 379 -24.94 -5.91 2.61
N THR A 380 -24.68 -6.43 1.41
CA THR A 380 -23.55 -7.32 1.10
C THR A 380 -22.36 -6.60 0.46
N ILE A 381 -22.46 -5.29 0.24
CA ILE A 381 -21.46 -4.46 -0.44
C ILE A 381 -20.75 -3.58 0.60
N PRO A 382 -19.43 -3.77 0.82
CA PRO A 382 -18.67 -2.98 1.77
C PRO A 382 -18.79 -1.46 1.55
N GLY A 383 -19.06 -0.73 2.63
CA GLY A 383 -19.11 0.73 2.67
C GLY A 383 -20.40 1.36 2.19
N ARG A 384 -21.34 0.53 1.74
CA ARG A 384 -22.68 0.96 1.40
C ARG A 384 -23.60 0.85 2.60
N PHE A 385 -24.51 1.82 2.69
CA PHE A 385 -25.53 1.91 3.71
C PHE A 385 -26.85 1.78 2.99
N ALA A 386 -27.46 0.60 3.05
CA ALA A 386 -28.79 0.41 2.53
C ALA A 386 -29.76 1.32 3.30
N ASP A 387 -30.56 2.12 2.60
CA ASP A 387 -31.46 3.08 3.24
C ASP A 387 -32.88 3.00 2.66
N ILE A 388 -33.88 2.80 3.52
CA ILE A 388 -35.29 2.80 3.11
C ILE A 388 -35.70 4.14 2.47
N THR A 389 -34.99 5.22 2.80
CA THR A 389 -35.21 6.57 2.25
C THR A 389 -35.06 6.57 0.73
N ASP A 390 -34.09 5.85 0.18
CA ASP A 390 -33.87 5.80 -1.27
C ASP A 390 -35.02 5.10 -2.01
N VAL A 391 -35.60 4.06 -1.38
CA VAL A 391 -36.80 3.38 -1.90
C VAL A 391 -38.00 4.32 -1.89
N LEU A 392 -38.19 5.08 -0.81
CA LEU A 392 -39.28 6.05 -0.68
C LEU A 392 -39.13 7.20 -1.66
N LEU A 393 -37.91 7.70 -1.87
CA LEU A 393 -37.60 8.76 -2.83
C LEU A 393 -37.78 8.28 -4.28
N ALA A 394 -37.38 7.04 -4.58
CA ALA A 394 -37.64 6.44 -5.90
C ALA A 394 -39.14 6.35 -6.20
N ALA A 395 -39.94 5.90 -5.21
CA ALA A 395 -41.39 5.84 -5.32
C ALA A 395 -42.02 7.23 -5.47
N LEU A 396 -41.56 8.20 -4.68
CA LEU A 396 -42.02 9.59 -4.75
C LEU A 396 -41.69 10.19 -6.13
N GLY A 397 -40.45 10.03 -6.59
CA GLY A 397 -40.01 10.50 -7.90
C GLY A 397 -40.86 9.91 -9.03
N TRP A 398 -41.12 8.60 -8.98
CA TRP A 398 -41.99 7.93 -9.93
C TRP A 398 -43.40 8.53 -9.99
N THR A 399 -44.01 8.85 -8.83
CA THR A 399 -45.42 9.27 -8.76
C THR A 399 -45.67 10.71 -9.21
N ILE A 400 -44.73 11.63 -8.99
CA ILE A 400 -44.88 13.07 -9.27
C ILE A 400 -45.40 13.37 -10.70
N PRO A 401 -44.83 12.81 -11.79
CA PRO A 401 -45.31 13.06 -13.15
C PRO A 401 -46.76 12.66 -13.40
N TRP A 402 -47.28 11.67 -12.67
CA TRP A 402 -48.63 11.12 -12.89
C TRP A 402 -49.73 11.94 -12.21
N LEU A 403 -49.37 12.66 -11.13
CA LEU A 403 -50.27 13.54 -10.38
C LEU A 403 -50.53 14.87 -11.10
N LEU A 404 -49.68 15.23 -12.07
CA LEU A 404 -49.88 16.42 -12.89
C LEU A 404 -51.05 16.19 -13.87
N THR A 405 -52.11 16.99 -13.72
CA THR A 405 -53.24 16.99 -14.66
C THR A 405 -52.86 17.73 -15.95
N ASP A 406 -53.12 17.10 -17.09
CA ASP A 406 -53.13 17.77 -18.39
C ASP A 406 -54.26 18.81 -18.34
N ILE A 407 -53.93 20.09 -18.53
CA ILE A 407 -54.96 21.11 -18.67
C ILE A 407 -55.69 20.81 -19.98
N ARG A 408 -56.94 20.33 -19.86
CA ARG A 408 -57.89 20.15 -20.96
C ARG A 408 -57.91 21.42 -21.82
N GLY A 409 -57.59 21.32 -23.11
CA GLY A 409 -57.74 22.47 -24.00
C GLY A 409 -57.16 22.39 -25.41
N GLN A 410 -56.38 21.39 -25.79
CA GLN A 410 -56.02 21.18 -27.20
C GLN A 410 -56.23 19.72 -27.59
N ALA A 411 -57.15 19.50 -28.54
CA ALA A 411 -57.29 18.22 -29.22
C ALA A 411 -56.03 17.99 -30.05
N THR A 412 -55.11 17.17 -29.56
CA THR A 412 -54.12 16.55 -30.44
C THR A 412 -54.86 15.55 -31.34
N PRO A 413 -54.64 15.57 -32.67
CA PRO A 413 -55.17 14.55 -33.58
C PRO A 413 -54.64 13.17 -33.14
N PRO A 414 -55.30 12.06 -33.52
CA PRO A 414 -54.94 10.73 -33.03
C PRO A 414 -53.48 10.43 -33.39
N GLU A 415 -52.59 10.51 -32.40
CA GLU A 415 -51.24 10.01 -32.53
C GLU A 415 -51.34 8.53 -32.90
N ARG A 416 -50.63 8.18 -33.98
CA ARG A 416 -50.51 6.79 -34.46
C ARG A 416 -50.18 5.90 -33.28
N VAL A 417 -51.16 5.09 -32.88
CA VAL A 417 -51.02 4.08 -31.85
C VAL A 417 -49.80 3.23 -32.23
N PRO A 418 -48.75 3.13 -31.38
CA PRO A 418 -47.72 2.13 -31.58
C PRO A 418 -48.44 0.78 -31.64
N THR A 419 -48.27 0.03 -32.72
CA THR A 419 -48.95 -1.26 -32.84
C THR A 419 -48.59 -2.15 -31.64
N PRO A 420 -49.50 -3.01 -31.13
CA PRO A 420 -49.22 -3.90 -30.00
C PRO A 420 -47.95 -4.77 -30.16
N ARG A 421 -47.44 -4.92 -31.39
CA ARG A 421 -46.15 -5.53 -31.71
C ARG A 421 -44.93 -4.75 -31.21
N GLN A 422 -45.00 -3.43 -31.08
CA GLN A 422 -43.87 -2.57 -30.66
C GLN A 422 -43.67 -2.54 -29.13
N ILE A 423 -44.70 -2.86 -28.34
CA ILE A 423 -44.65 -2.86 -26.87
C ILE A 423 -44.34 -4.27 -26.32
N ARG A 424 -44.59 -5.33 -27.09
CA ARG A 424 -44.32 -6.73 -26.71
C ARG A 424 -42.84 -7.04 -26.39
N TRP A 425 -41.91 -6.28 -26.98
CA TRP A 425 -40.47 -6.45 -26.72
C TRP A 425 -39.93 -5.56 -25.60
N ALA A 426 -40.71 -4.57 -25.13
CA ALA A 426 -40.25 -3.59 -24.14
C ALA A 426 -40.07 -4.20 -22.74
N LEU A 427 -41.02 -5.04 -22.29
CA LEU A 427 -40.96 -5.68 -20.97
C LEU A 427 -39.84 -6.74 -20.86
N PRO A 428 -39.69 -7.68 -21.82
CA PRO A 428 -38.64 -8.68 -21.77
C PRO A 428 -37.25 -8.08 -21.95
N ALA A 429 -37.09 -7.06 -22.82
CA ALA A 429 -35.82 -6.37 -22.99
C ALA A 429 -35.42 -5.60 -21.72
N LEU A 430 -36.37 -4.94 -21.04
CA LEU A 430 -36.12 -4.29 -19.77
C LEU A 430 -35.69 -5.30 -18.69
N ALA A 431 -36.40 -6.42 -18.57
CA ALA A 431 -36.08 -7.48 -17.61
C ALA A 431 -34.71 -8.14 -17.88
N PHE A 432 -34.38 -8.40 -19.15
CA PHE A 432 -33.09 -8.97 -19.55
C PHE A 432 -31.93 -7.99 -19.35
N THR A 433 -32.14 -6.70 -19.65
CA THR A 433 -31.16 -5.64 -19.41
C THR A 433 -30.93 -5.47 -17.90
N MET A 434 -31.98 -5.54 -17.09
CA MET A 434 -31.85 -5.51 -15.62
C MET A 434 -31.10 -6.74 -15.09
N ALA A 435 -31.43 -7.95 -15.52
CA ALA A 435 -30.76 -9.17 -15.06
C ALA A 435 -29.28 -9.22 -15.47
N SER A 436 -28.95 -8.81 -16.71
CA SER A 436 -27.58 -8.78 -17.20
C SER A 436 -26.73 -7.69 -16.54
N LEU A 437 -27.31 -6.53 -16.24
CA LEU A 437 -26.62 -5.45 -15.52
C LEU A 437 -26.45 -5.74 -14.03
N SER A 438 -27.43 -6.38 -13.37
CA SER A 438 -27.29 -6.85 -11.99
C SER A 438 -26.21 -7.91 -11.87
N MET A 439 -26.10 -8.84 -12.84
CA MET A 439 -25.06 -9.86 -12.85
C MET A 439 -23.67 -9.27 -13.18
N ALA A 440 -23.58 -8.35 -14.14
CA ALA A 440 -22.33 -7.66 -14.47
C ALA A 440 -21.86 -6.72 -13.36
N GLY A 441 -22.78 -6.04 -12.67
CA GLY A 441 -22.50 -5.21 -11.49
C GLY A 441 -22.09 -6.05 -10.27
N TRP A 442 -22.72 -7.20 -10.06
CA TRP A 442 -22.31 -8.17 -9.03
C TRP A 442 -20.92 -8.74 -9.28
N MET A 443 -20.60 -9.14 -10.52
CA MET A 443 -19.28 -9.65 -10.90
C MET A 443 -18.17 -8.58 -10.84
N ALA A 444 -18.51 -7.31 -11.09
CA ALA A 444 -17.57 -6.19 -10.93
C ALA A 444 -17.40 -5.76 -9.46
N GLY A 445 -18.45 -5.89 -8.63
CA GLY A 445 -18.45 -5.56 -7.21
C GLY A 445 -17.90 -6.67 -6.30
N SER A 446 -17.81 -7.92 -6.77
CA SER A 446 -17.24 -9.05 -6.02
C SER A 446 -15.71 -9.06 -5.96
N GLN A 447 -15.03 -8.05 -6.48
CA GLN A 447 -13.61 -7.84 -6.19
C GLN A 447 -13.49 -7.22 -4.79
N MET A 448 -13.11 -8.04 -3.80
CA MET A 448 -12.80 -7.61 -2.43
C MET A 448 -11.99 -6.32 -2.46
N ARG A 449 -12.58 -5.21 -1.99
CA ARG A 449 -11.80 -4.00 -1.73
C ARG A 449 -10.96 -4.24 -0.49
N VAL A 450 -9.66 -4.25 -0.69
CA VAL A 450 -8.70 -4.23 0.39
C VAL A 450 -8.75 -2.84 1.04
N GLU A 451 -8.94 -2.76 2.36
CA GLU A 451 -8.80 -1.51 3.13
C GLU A 451 -7.50 -0.83 2.73
N THR A 452 -7.47 0.48 2.55
CA THR A 452 -6.26 1.18 2.13
C THR A 452 -5.67 2.02 3.25
N ASP A 453 -4.34 2.03 3.36
CA ASP A 453 -3.61 2.86 4.32
C ASP A 453 -3.71 4.36 3.95
N GLU A 454 -3.09 5.23 4.76
CA GLU A 454 -3.05 6.69 4.51
C GLU A 454 -2.42 7.08 3.15
N ARG A 455 -1.79 6.13 2.45
CA ARG A 455 -1.17 6.30 1.13
C ARG A 455 -1.97 5.63 0.01
N GLY A 456 -3.15 5.08 0.30
CA GLY A 456 -4.03 4.44 -0.67
C GLY A 456 -3.68 2.99 -0.99
N ARG A 457 -2.88 2.30 -0.17
CA ARG A 457 -2.41 0.93 -0.41
C ARG A 457 -3.16 -0.09 0.44
N ALA A 458 -3.50 -1.22 -0.17
CA ALA A 458 -4.09 -2.40 0.47
C ALA A 458 -3.41 -2.81 1.81
N MET A 459 -4.06 -2.52 2.93
CA MET A 459 -3.81 -3.02 4.28
C MET A 459 -4.00 -4.55 4.34
N LEU A 460 -3.38 -5.18 5.33
CA LEU A 460 -3.61 -6.60 5.59
C LEU A 460 -5.07 -6.83 6.03
N ALA A 461 -5.63 -7.99 5.69
CA ALA A 461 -7.03 -8.30 5.96
C ALA A 461 -7.38 -8.22 7.44
N LEU A 462 -8.63 -7.84 7.72
CA LEU A 462 -9.24 -7.85 9.06
C LEU A 462 -9.33 -9.28 9.60
N PRO A 463 -9.12 -9.52 10.91
CA PRO A 463 -9.31 -10.85 11.50
C PRO A 463 -10.70 -11.46 11.24
N GLU A 464 -11.75 -10.62 11.17
CA GLU A 464 -13.13 -11.03 10.90
C GLU A 464 -13.32 -11.62 9.50
N ASN A 465 -12.48 -11.19 8.54
CA ASN A 465 -12.51 -11.63 7.15
C ASN A 465 -11.65 -12.88 6.91
N MET A 466 -11.00 -13.40 7.95
CA MET A 466 -10.18 -14.60 7.88
C MET A 466 -10.96 -15.81 8.38
N GLU A 467 -10.65 -16.97 7.79
CA GLU A 467 -11.24 -18.23 8.19
C GLU A 467 -10.95 -18.54 9.67
N PRO A 468 -11.94 -19.03 10.43
CA PRO A 468 -11.69 -19.58 11.75
C PRO A 468 -10.62 -20.67 11.69
N ILE A 469 -9.71 -20.66 12.65
CA ILE A 469 -8.67 -21.68 12.76
C ILE A 469 -8.92 -22.55 13.98
N THR A 470 -8.35 -23.74 13.96
CA THR A 470 -8.20 -24.59 15.13
C THR A 470 -6.75 -25.06 15.16
N LEU A 471 -6.10 -24.94 16.31
CA LEU A 471 -4.71 -25.34 16.50
C LEU A 471 -4.69 -26.73 17.19
N PRO A 472 -4.44 -27.83 16.44
CA PRO A 472 -4.37 -29.15 17.04
C PRO A 472 -3.22 -29.21 18.04
N GLY A 473 -3.46 -29.81 19.21
CA GLY A 473 -2.43 -29.91 20.25
C GLY A 473 -2.23 -28.62 21.05
N PHE A 474 -3.02 -27.57 20.82
CA PHE A 474 -2.93 -26.34 21.60
C PHE A 474 -3.15 -26.60 23.10
N ARG A 475 -2.21 -26.13 23.91
CA ARG A 475 -2.23 -26.26 25.36
C ARG A 475 -3.22 -25.25 25.95
N THR A 476 -4.37 -25.72 26.41
CA THR A 476 -5.38 -24.87 27.05
C THR A 476 -4.99 -24.42 28.45
N GLY A 477 -4.23 -25.21 29.20
CA GLY A 477 -3.74 -24.84 30.53
C GLY A 477 -2.50 -23.94 30.51
N HIS A 478 -2.45 -22.96 31.40
CA HIS A 478 -1.28 -22.10 31.58
C HIS A 478 -0.15 -22.80 32.39
N PRO A 479 1.11 -22.38 32.26
CA PRO A 479 1.66 -21.47 31.24
C PRO A 479 1.77 -22.12 29.86
N ARG A 480 1.60 -21.31 28.81
CA ARG A 480 1.69 -21.70 27.39
C ARG A 480 2.94 -21.14 26.73
N LEU A 481 3.51 -20.06 27.27
CA LEU A 481 4.81 -19.55 26.86
C LEU A 481 5.93 -20.44 27.44
N PRO A 482 7.14 -20.44 26.85
CA PRO A 482 8.29 -21.14 27.40
C PRO A 482 8.50 -20.75 28.87
N HIS A 483 8.73 -21.72 29.76
CA HIS A 483 8.85 -21.53 31.21
C HIS A 483 9.85 -22.53 31.80
N PRO A 484 10.44 -22.25 32.98
CA PRO A 484 11.38 -23.18 33.62
C PRO A 484 10.72 -24.50 33.99
N SER A 485 11.40 -25.60 33.65
CA SER A 485 11.08 -26.90 34.22
C SER A 485 11.58 -27.03 35.66
N SER A 486 11.04 -27.99 36.41
CA SER A 486 11.56 -28.33 37.74
C SER A 486 13.04 -28.74 37.69
N ALA A 487 13.47 -29.37 36.60
CA ALA A 487 14.86 -29.72 36.36
C ALA A 487 15.74 -28.48 36.14
N ASP A 488 15.26 -27.48 35.39
CA ASP A 488 15.99 -26.22 35.20
C ASP A 488 16.20 -25.49 36.53
N ILE A 489 15.15 -25.39 37.35
CA ILE A 489 15.22 -24.74 38.67
C ILE A 489 16.19 -25.49 39.59
N ALA A 490 16.12 -26.83 39.63
CA ALA A 490 17.01 -27.64 40.43
C ALA A 490 18.48 -27.47 39.99
N ARG A 491 18.72 -27.47 38.67
CA ARG A 491 20.06 -27.25 38.10
C ARG A 491 20.59 -25.86 38.42
N LEU A 492 19.78 -24.81 38.26
CA LEU A 492 20.17 -23.44 38.63
C LEU A 492 20.53 -23.33 40.12
N ARG A 493 19.74 -23.96 41.01
CA ARG A 493 20.00 -23.93 42.45
C ARG A 493 21.32 -24.61 42.82
N LEU A 494 21.65 -25.69 42.11
CA LEU A 494 22.86 -26.47 42.34
C LEU A 494 24.10 -25.80 41.74
N GLU A 495 24.01 -25.37 40.48
CA GLU A 495 25.17 -24.98 39.66
C GLU A 495 25.37 -23.46 39.60
N ASN A 496 24.34 -22.65 39.84
CA ASN A 496 24.41 -21.18 39.82
C ASN A 496 23.48 -20.52 40.85
N PRO A 497 23.65 -20.77 42.17
CA PRO A 497 22.79 -20.19 43.20
C PRO A 497 22.79 -18.66 43.20
N GLY A 498 23.92 -18.02 42.83
CA GLY A 498 24.04 -16.56 42.73
C GLY A 498 23.15 -15.91 41.67
N TRP A 499 22.61 -16.70 40.72
CA TRP A 499 21.58 -16.22 39.80
C TRP A 499 20.31 -15.81 40.56
N PHE A 500 19.89 -16.57 41.57
CA PHE A 500 18.71 -16.24 42.38
C PHE A 500 18.91 -14.95 43.18
N ASP A 501 20.08 -14.76 43.79
CA ASP A 501 20.42 -13.53 44.50
C ASP A 501 20.34 -12.31 43.56
N HIS A 502 20.85 -12.47 42.34
CA HIS A 502 20.77 -11.43 41.31
C HIS A 502 19.32 -11.11 40.91
N MET A 503 18.54 -12.14 40.62
CA MET A 503 17.13 -12.00 40.21
C MET A 503 16.27 -11.41 41.33
N GLN A 504 16.48 -11.82 42.58
CA GLN A 504 15.79 -11.25 43.73
C GLN A 504 16.17 -9.78 43.95
N GLY A 505 17.46 -9.45 43.78
CA GLY A 505 17.96 -8.07 43.82
C GLY A 505 17.39 -7.19 42.71
N GLN A 506 17.13 -7.75 41.52
CA GLN A 506 16.46 -7.05 40.42
C GLN A 506 14.94 -6.94 40.62
N ALA A 507 14.30 -7.96 41.19
CA ALA A 507 12.87 -7.97 41.44
C ALA A 507 12.43 -6.99 42.54
N ARG A 508 13.29 -6.78 43.55
CA ARG A 508 13.08 -5.84 44.67
C ARG A 508 11.70 -5.98 45.32
N GLY A 509 11.28 -7.22 45.60
CA GLY A 509 10.01 -7.55 46.25
C GLY A 509 8.76 -7.12 45.47
N GLY A 510 8.84 -6.95 44.14
CA GLY A 510 7.73 -6.51 43.27
C GLY A 510 7.88 -5.09 42.70
N SER A 511 8.87 -4.32 43.14
CA SER A 511 9.07 -2.92 42.70
C SER A 511 10.10 -2.72 41.58
N GLY A 512 10.90 -3.76 41.27
CA GLY A 512 12.01 -3.69 40.33
C GLY A 512 11.66 -4.09 38.89
N ASP A 513 12.58 -4.81 38.23
CA ASP A 513 12.42 -5.26 36.83
C ASP A 513 11.26 -6.25 36.68
N LEU A 514 10.40 -6.05 35.68
CA LEU A 514 9.18 -6.85 35.51
C LEU A 514 9.49 -8.32 35.21
N THR A 515 10.50 -8.60 34.39
CA THR A 515 10.88 -9.99 34.06
C THR A 515 11.42 -10.68 35.30
N ALA A 516 12.23 -9.99 36.09
CA ALA A 516 12.74 -10.53 37.34
C ALA A 516 11.66 -10.84 38.36
N ILE A 517 10.67 -9.95 38.52
CA ILE A 517 9.53 -10.17 39.40
C ILE A 517 8.74 -11.41 38.95
N ILE A 518 8.43 -11.52 37.66
CA ILE A 518 7.64 -12.65 37.13
C ILE A 518 8.40 -13.97 37.32
N ASN A 519 9.70 -14.00 37.02
CA ASN A 519 10.54 -15.18 37.22
C ASN A 519 10.55 -15.62 38.70
N MET A 520 10.78 -14.68 39.62
CA MET A 520 10.84 -15.02 41.05
C MET A 520 9.47 -15.40 41.62
N ALA A 521 8.40 -14.74 41.19
CA ALA A 521 7.03 -15.11 41.61
C ALA A 521 6.61 -16.49 41.08
N TYR A 522 7.07 -16.89 39.89
CA TYR A 522 6.81 -18.21 39.34
C TYR A 522 7.61 -19.30 40.07
N ILE A 523 8.92 -19.09 40.25
CA ILE A 523 9.82 -20.09 40.84
C ILE A 523 9.58 -20.22 42.36
N GLU A 524 9.29 -19.11 43.04
CA GLU A 524 9.02 -19.04 44.47
C GLU A 524 7.70 -18.29 44.72
N PRO A 525 6.55 -18.98 44.63
CA PRO A 525 5.24 -18.39 44.87
C PRO A 525 5.18 -17.69 46.24
N GLY A 526 4.63 -16.48 46.27
CA GLY A 526 4.59 -15.63 47.46
C GLY A 526 5.85 -14.80 47.73
N SER A 527 6.90 -14.93 46.91
CA SER A 527 8.14 -14.13 47.09
C SER A 527 8.01 -12.66 46.67
N GLN A 528 6.99 -12.29 45.89
CA GLN A 528 6.80 -10.95 45.32
C GLN A 528 5.41 -10.39 45.65
N ASP A 529 5.30 -9.05 45.74
CA ASP A 529 4.01 -8.36 45.86
C ASP A 529 3.26 -8.35 44.50
N LEU A 530 2.34 -9.31 44.35
CA LEU A 530 1.50 -9.43 43.15
C LEU A 530 0.49 -8.29 43.01
N ALA A 531 0.03 -7.67 44.09
CA ALA A 531 -0.89 -6.54 44.00
C ALA A 531 -0.18 -5.30 43.42
N LEU A 532 1.08 -5.08 43.80
CA LEU A 532 1.92 -4.05 43.20
C LEU A 532 2.25 -4.36 41.74
N LEU A 533 2.63 -5.61 41.42
CA LEU A 533 2.88 -6.03 40.05
C LEU A 533 1.65 -5.81 39.16
N HIS A 534 0.48 -6.24 39.61
CA HIS A 534 -0.79 -6.04 38.91
C HIS A 534 -1.04 -4.57 38.59
N ARG A 535 -0.96 -3.68 39.59
CA ARG A 535 -1.14 -2.23 39.38
C ARG A 535 -0.17 -1.68 38.32
N ARG A 536 1.11 -2.05 38.42
CA ARG A 536 2.14 -1.62 37.47
C ARG A 536 1.86 -2.11 36.06
N LEU A 537 1.37 -3.34 35.89
CA LEU A 537 0.98 -3.88 34.59
C LEU A 537 -0.25 -3.16 34.01
N MET A 538 -1.22 -2.81 34.86
CA MET A 538 -2.40 -2.05 34.42
C MET A 538 -2.07 -0.60 34.01
N ASP A 539 -1.04 0.01 34.62
CA ASP A 539 -0.56 1.36 34.27
C ASP A 539 0.21 1.42 32.94
N ILE A 540 0.52 0.26 32.32
CA ILE A 540 1.22 0.21 31.04
C ILE A 540 0.30 0.65 29.89
N HIS A 541 0.79 1.56 29.06
CA HIS A 541 0.08 2.05 27.88
C HIS A 541 0.71 1.52 26.59
N TYR A 542 -0.11 0.99 25.69
CA TYR A 542 0.33 0.55 24.37
C TYR A 542 0.66 1.74 23.49
N SER A 543 1.86 1.73 22.91
CA SER A 543 2.34 2.80 22.05
C SER A 543 3.44 2.31 21.12
N TYR A 544 3.76 3.12 20.11
CA TYR A 544 4.82 2.84 19.14
C TYR A 544 4.67 1.47 18.45
N ARG A 545 5.47 0.48 18.85
CA ARG A 545 5.53 -0.87 18.27
C ARG A 545 4.87 -1.96 19.14
N GLY A 546 4.21 -1.57 20.23
CA GLY A 546 3.44 -2.48 21.08
C GLY A 546 4.25 -3.48 21.91
N GLN A 547 5.56 -3.25 22.08
CA GLN A 547 6.46 -4.07 22.90
C GLN A 547 6.00 -4.26 24.35
N GLN A 548 5.16 -3.34 24.83
CA GLN A 548 4.52 -3.35 26.14
C GLN A 548 3.63 -4.58 26.39
N ALA A 549 3.15 -5.25 25.33
CA ALA A 549 2.34 -6.46 25.47
C ALA A 549 3.14 -7.64 26.01
N LYS A 550 4.47 -7.69 25.79
CA LYS A 550 5.34 -8.79 26.24
C LYS A 550 5.30 -9.02 27.76
N PRO A 551 5.58 -8.04 28.63
CA PRO A 551 5.52 -8.25 30.08
C PRO A 551 4.11 -8.57 30.60
N ILE A 552 3.05 -8.06 29.95
CA ILE A 552 1.66 -8.35 30.34
C ILE A 552 1.33 -9.80 30.00
N ALA A 553 1.67 -10.27 28.80
CA ALA A 553 1.52 -11.66 28.39
C ALA A 553 2.31 -12.61 29.30
N HIS A 554 3.55 -12.27 29.62
CA HIS A 554 4.43 -13.06 30.50
C HIS A 554 3.82 -13.22 31.90
N ALA A 555 3.37 -12.12 32.52
CA ALA A 555 2.77 -12.15 33.84
C ALA A 555 1.41 -12.87 33.88
N TYR A 556 0.56 -12.64 32.88
CA TYR A 556 -0.74 -13.30 32.76
C TYR A 556 -0.58 -14.82 32.65
N ASP A 557 0.32 -15.26 31.76
CA ASP A 557 0.52 -16.66 31.44
C ASP A 557 1.24 -17.43 32.55
N TRP A 558 2.36 -16.92 33.07
CA TRP A 558 3.13 -17.65 34.08
C TRP A 558 2.47 -17.65 35.45
N LEU A 559 1.87 -16.53 35.86
CA LEU A 559 1.30 -16.37 37.20
C LEU A 559 -0.20 -16.61 37.23
N TYR A 560 -0.76 -17.25 36.18
CA TYR A 560 -2.20 -17.44 35.99
C TYR A 560 -2.92 -17.89 37.26
N ASP A 561 -2.43 -18.95 37.89
CA ASP A 561 -3.02 -19.56 39.09
C ASP A 561 -2.82 -18.76 40.38
N GLN A 562 -1.90 -17.79 40.38
CA GLN A 562 -1.61 -16.94 41.54
C GLN A 562 -2.44 -15.65 41.56
N TRP A 563 -3.03 -15.25 40.43
CA TRP A 563 -3.92 -14.10 40.36
C TRP A 563 -5.27 -14.38 41.03
N SER A 564 -5.82 -13.38 41.73
CA SER A 564 -7.24 -13.41 42.09
C SER A 564 -8.11 -13.39 40.84
N GLU A 565 -9.37 -13.81 40.96
CA GLU A 565 -10.31 -13.80 39.83
C GLU A 565 -10.44 -12.40 39.18
N SER A 566 -10.54 -11.34 39.99
CA SER A 566 -10.62 -9.96 39.51
C SER A 566 -9.32 -9.45 38.87
N GLN A 567 -8.16 -9.83 39.41
CA GLN A 567 -6.87 -9.51 38.81
C GLN A 567 -6.70 -10.22 37.47
N ARG A 568 -7.09 -11.49 37.40
CA ARG A 568 -7.03 -12.29 36.17
C ARG A 568 -7.95 -11.73 35.10
N GLU A 569 -9.18 -11.35 35.43
CA GLU A 569 -10.13 -10.73 34.50
C GLU A 569 -9.62 -9.40 33.94
N SER A 570 -9.10 -8.52 34.80
CA SER A 570 -8.56 -7.22 34.37
C SER A 570 -7.30 -7.37 33.50
N LEU A 571 -6.40 -8.29 33.84
CA LEU A 571 -5.22 -8.60 33.00
C LEU A 571 -5.63 -9.22 31.66
N ARG A 572 -6.65 -10.09 31.62
CA ARG A 572 -7.19 -10.64 30.37
C ARG A 572 -7.73 -9.53 29.47
N GLY A 573 -8.52 -8.62 30.03
CA GLY A 573 -9.01 -7.44 29.31
C GLY A 573 -7.86 -6.56 28.77
N LYS A 574 -6.83 -6.35 29.59
CA LYS A 574 -5.63 -5.59 29.20
C LYS A 574 -4.84 -6.28 28.09
N LEU A 575 -4.71 -7.60 28.16
CA LEU A 575 -4.01 -8.39 27.15
C LEU A 575 -4.74 -8.36 25.81
N ALA A 576 -6.08 -8.45 25.83
CA ALA A 576 -6.91 -8.32 24.64
C ALA A 576 -6.77 -6.94 23.95
N GLU A 577 -6.76 -5.84 24.73
CA GLU A 577 -6.45 -4.50 24.20
C GLU A 577 -5.08 -4.47 23.49
N GLY A 578 -4.08 -5.15 24.05
CA GLY A 578 -2.74 -5.24 23.47
C GLY A 578 -2.68 -6.03 22.16
N VAL A 579 -3.41 -7.15 22.09
CA VAL A 579 -3.54 -7.95 20.87
C VAL A 579 -4.20 -7.14 19.76
N GLU A 580 -5.33 -6.48 20.04
CA GLU A 580 -6.02 -5.62 19.06
C GLU A 580 -5.14 -4.45 18.62
N TYR A 581 -4.41 -3.81 19.54
CA TYR A 581 -3.46 -2.75 19.22
C TYR A 581 -2.39 -3.23 18.23
N LEU A 582 -1.79 -4.39 18.48
CA LEU A 582 -0.72 -4.94 17.66
C LEU A 582 -1.23 -5.40 16.28
N VAL A 583 -2.39 -6.06 16.22
CA VAL A 583 -3.04 -6.42 14.95
C VAL A 583 -3.32 -5.17 14.13
N ASN A 584 -3.94 -4.15 14.74
CA ASN A 584 -4.23 -2.90 14.04
C ASN A 584 -2.96 -2.18 13.58
N PHE A 585 -1.91 -2.14 14.40
CA PHE A 585 -0.64 -1.53 14.04
C PHE A 585 0.02 -2.23 12.84
N ILE A 586 0.12 -3.57 12.87
CA ILE A 586 0.73 -4.36 11.79
C ILE A 586 -0.07 -4.19 10.50
N ARG A 587 -1.41 -4.23 10.58
CA ARG A 587 -2.30 -4.08 9.43
C ARG A 587 -2.24 -2.69 8.81
N ARG A 588 -2.39 -1.65 9.64
CA ARG A 588 -2.44 -0.24 9.21
C ARG A 588 -1.14 0.20 8.58
N ASP A 589 -0.01 -0.16 9.20
CA ASP A 589 1.32 0.24 8.72
C ASP A 589 1.88 -0.75 7.69
N ARG A 590 1.13 -1.81 7.36
CA ARG A 590 1.47 -2.81 6.33
C ARG A 590 2.84 -3.46 6.59
N LEU A 591 3.11 -3.83 7.85
CA LEU A 591 4.43 -4.32 8.24
C LEU A 591 4.75 -5.64 7.53
N SER A 592 5.91 -5.68 6.88
CA SER A 592 6.30 -6.73 5.95
C SER A 592 7.29 -7.72 6.58
N PRO A 593 7.20 -9.03 6.28
CA PRO A 593 8.19 -10.02 6.69
C PRO A 593 9.54 -9.87 5.99
N TYR A 594 9.66 -9.03 4.97
CA TYR A 594 10.91 -8.68 4.30
C TYR A 594 11.54 -7.40 4.86
N ASN A 595 11.04 -6.89 5.99
CA ASN A 595 11.47 -5.64 6.59
C ASN A 595 11.66 -5.77 8.11
N VAL A 596 12.81 -5.30 8.60
CA VAL A 596 13.18 -5.24 10.02
C VAL A 596 12.10 -4.68 10.94
N TYR A 597 11.26 -3.74 10.47
CA TYR A 597 10.24 -3.10 11.30
C TYR A 597 9.24 -4.09 11.90
N LEU A 598 8.92 -5.20 11.22
CA LEU A 598 8.04 -6.25 11.75
C LEU A 598 8.69 -6.98 12.95
N TYR A 599 9.98 -7.27 12.84
CA TYR A 599 10.73 -8.07 13.82
C TYR A 599 11.29 -7.23 14.97
N ASN A 600 11.25 -5.90 14.87
CA ASN A 600 11.67 -5.01 15.96
C ASN A 600 10.56 -4.84 17.00
N SER A 601 10.08 -5.98 17.51
CA SER A 601 9.05 -6.22 18.53
C SER A 601 7.62 -6.58 18.10
N PRO A 602 6.96 -5.97 17.09
CA PRO A 602 5.53 -6.17 16.85
C PRO A 602 5.13 -7.64 16.70
N PHE A 603 5.88 -8.39 15.89
CA PHE A 603 5.56 -9.79 15.61
C PHE A 603 5.68 -10.67 16.86
N GLN A 604 6.80 -10.59 17.58
CA GLN A 604 7.03 -11.39 18.79
C GLN A 604 6.07 -10.99 19.92
N ALA A 605 5.75 -9.71 20.05
CA ALA A 605 4.79 -9.22 21.03
C ALA A 605 3.37 -9.72 20.73
N LEU A 606 2.96 -9.70 19.46
CA LEU A 606 1.65 -10.21 19.04
C LEU A 606 1.55 -11.71 19.32
N LEU A 607 2.57 -12.46 18.92
CA LEU A 607 2.59 -13.91 19.09
C LEU A 607 2.55 -14.27 20.58
N ALA A 608 3.38 -13.64 21.43
CA ALA A 608 3.35 -13.88 22.87
C ALA A 608 1.99 -13.55 23.50
N ALA A 609 1.45 -12.37 23.19
CA ALA A 609 0.21 -11.89 23.79
C ALA A 609 -0.99 -12.74 23.37
N ASN A 610 -1.07 -13.10 22.09
CA ASN A 610 -2.22 -13.82 21.59
C ASN A 610 -2.18 -15.32 21.92
N LEU A 611 -1.00 -15.95 21.99
CA LEU A 611 -0.88 -17.33 22.50
C LEU A 611 -1.32 -17.42 23.98
N ALA A 612 -0.99 -16.40 24.78
CA ALA A 612 -1.45 -16.30 26.16
C ALA A 612 -2.97 -16.01 26.27
N LEU A 613 -3.60 -15.39 25.27
CA LEU A 613 -5.03 -15.02 25.30
C LEU A 613 -5.97 -16.04 24.63
N TYR A 614 -5.47 -16.83 23.67
CA TYR A 614 -6.27 -17.77 22.87
C TYR A 614 -6.98 -18.80 23.76
N GLY A 615 -8.26 -19.07 23.57
CA GLY A 615 -9.08 -19.90 24.46
C GLY A 615 -9.61 -19.22 25.73
N ASP A 616 -9.06 -18.07 26.14
CA ASP A 616 -9.45 -17.37 27.37
C ASP A 616 -10.42 -16.19 27.13
N ASP A 617 -10.36 -15.59 25.94
CA ASP A 617 -11.16 -14.44 25.52
C ASP A 617 -11.58 -14.57 24.04
N PRO A 618 -12.85 -14.28 23.67
CA PRO A 618 -13.30 -14.30 22.27
C PRO A 618 -12.49 -13.40 21.33
N ARG A 619 -11.91 -12.30 21.83
CA ARG A 619 -11.01 -11.44 21.04
C ARG A 619 -9.69 -12.12 20.73
N GLY A 620 -9.19 -12.99 21.61
CA GLY A 620 -8.04 -13.84 21.34
C GLY A 620 -8.32 -14.83 20.22
N GLU A 621 -9.48 -15.49 20.26
CA GLU A 621 -9.95 -16.39 19.19
C GLU A 621 -10.02 -15.69 17.83
N LEU A 622 -10.63 -14.49 17.80
CA LEU A 622 -10.75 -13.69 16.60
C LEU A 622 -9.38 -13.28 16.05
N ASN A 623 -8.53 -12.67 16.87
CA ASN A 623 -7.23 -12.16 16.44
C ASN A 623 -6.21 -13.27 16.17
N MET A 624 -6.43 -14.49 16.68
CA MET A 624 -5.57 -15.63 16.38
C MET A 624 -5.63 -16.02 14.91
N ARG A 625 -6.75 -15.78 14.22
CA ARG A 625 -6.84 -15.96 12.75
C ARG A 625 -5.79 -15.12 12.03
N PHE A 626 -5.68 -13.84 12.39
CA PHE A 626 -4.67 -12.93 11.86
C PHE A 626 -3.25 -13.32 12.29
N THR A 627 -3.07 -13.67 13.56
CA THR A 627 -1.75 -14.04 14.09
C THR A 627 -1.21 -15.30 13.40
N TYR A 628 -2.07 -16.28 13.17
CA TYR A 628 -1.76 -17.50 12.43
C TYR A 628 -1.48 -17.23 10.97
N ASP A 629 -2.30 -16.42 10.28
CA ASP A 629 -2.03 -16.03 8.88
C ASP A 629 -0.67 -15.33 8.76
N LEU A 630 -0.41 -14.34 9.62
CA LEU A 630 0.86 -13.62 9.66
C LEU A 630 2.03 -14.58 9.89
N TRP A 631 1.92 -15.51 10.83
CA TRP A 631 3.00 -16.43 11.14
C TRP A 631 3.20 -17.47 10.03
N MET A 632 2.18 -18.28 9.75
CA MET A 632 2.27 -19.49 8.93
C MET A 632 2.17 -19.24 7.43
N HIS A 633 1.42 -18.23 7.00
CA HIS A 633 1.20 -17.97 5.57
C HIS A 633 2.05 -16.81 5.03
N ARG A 634 2.63 -15.97 5.89
CA ARG A 634 3.42 -14.81 5.47
C ARG A 634 4.87 -14.87 5.93
N VAL A 635 5.12 -14.88 7.24
CA VAL A 635 6.47 -14.83 7.82
C VAL A 635 7.25 -16.09 7.49
N LEU A 636 6.72 -17.28 7.81
CA LEU A 636 7.44 -18.54 7.58
C LEU A 636 7.76 -18.78 6.10
N PRO A 637 6.85 -18.58 5.13
CA PRO A 637 7.18 -18.66 3.71
C PRO A 637 8.21 -17.64 3.23
N ALA A 638 8.21 -16.43 3.80
CA ALA A 638 9.24 -15.43 3.51
C ALA A 638 10.61 -15.86 4.06
N TRP A 639 10.66 -16.45 5.25
CA TRP A 639 11.89 -17.01 5.83
C TRP A 639 12.45 -18.13 4.95
N ARG A 640 11.61 -19.09 4.54
CA ARG A 640 11.98 -20.16 3.60
C ARG A 640 12.58 -19.61 2.29
N GLN A 641 12.02 -18.52 1.77
CA GLN A 641 12.52 -17.90 0.56
C GLN A 641 13.87 -17.20 0.78
N VAL A 642 13.98 -16.33 1.79
CA VAL A 642 15.16 -15.50 2.03
C VAL A 642 16.34 -16.33 2.54
N MET A 643 16.09 -17.24 3.49
CA MET A 643 17.12 -18.09 4.08
C MET A 643 17.47 -19.29 3.19
N GLY A 644 16.61 -19.65 2.23
CA GLY A 644 16.81 -20.85 1.42
C GLY A 644 16.98 -22.10 2.30
N LYS A 645 17.88 -23.00 1.92
CA LYS A 645 18.19 -24.21 2.71
C LYS A 645 19.38 -24.03 3.64
N ASN A 646 20.30 -23.13 3.29
CA ASN A 646 21.58 -22.99 3.98
C ASN A 646 21.64 -21.78 4.91
N GLY A 647 20.52 -21.05 5.07
CA GLY A 647 20.44 -19.84 5.87
C GLY A 647 20.73 -18.56 5.07
N GLY A 648 20.70 -17.43 5.77
CA GLY A 648 20.97 -16.12 5.18
C GLY A 648 19.99 -15.06 5.65
N TRP A 649 20.34 -13.79 5.54
CA TRP A 649 19.39 -12.69 5.70
C TRP A 649 19.76 -11.53 4.77
N HIS A 650 18.77 -10.93 4.13
CA HIS A 650 18.98 -9.96 3.04
C HIS A 650 19.31 -8.55 3.52
N GLU A 651 18.93 -8.18 4.76
CA GLU A 651 19.16 -6.83 5.31
C GLU A 651 20.61 -6.58 5.80
N GLY A 652 21.57 -7.35 5.30
CA GLY A 652 22.99 -7.14 5.57
C GLY A 652 23.46 -7.60 6.96
N GLY A 653 24.63 -7.12 7.37
CA GLY A 653 25.30 -7.58 8.60
C GLY A 653 24.69 -7.05 9.90
N GLU A 654 24.29 -5.78 9.91
CA GLU A 654 23.86 -5.10 11.15
C GLU A 654 22.42 -5.43 11.55
N TYR A 655 21.48 -5.42 10.59
CA TYR A 655 20.04 -5.53 10.89
C TYR A 655 19.62 -6.91 11.40
N VAL A 656 20.46 -7.92 11.22
CA VAL A 656 20.32 -9.23 11.88
C VAL A 656 20.31 -9.09 13.41
N GLY A 657 21.08 -8.12 13.93
CA GLY A 657 21.10 -7.75 15.35
C GLY A 657 19.94 -6.84 15.78
N ILE A 658 18.99 -6.53 14.88
CA ILE A 658 17.84 -5.67 15.13
C ILE A 658 16.57 -6.49 14.87
N GLY A 659 16.09 -7.19 15.89
CA GLY A 659 14.78 -7.86 15.83
C GLY A 659 14.77 -9.27 15.25
N ILE A 660 15.24 -9.50 14.00
CA ILE A 660 15.15 -10.85 13.39
C ILE A 660 15.93 -11.91 14.18
N GLY A 661 17.10 -11.56 14.74
CA GLY A 661 17.83 -12.44 15.65
C GLY A 661 17.03 -12.88 16.88
N GLN A 662 16.11 -12.04 17.39
CA GLN A 662 15.18 -12.47 18.45
C GLN A 662 14.05 -13.34 17.89
N ALA A 663 13.45 -12.93 16.78
CA ALA A 663 12.29 -13.61 16.20
C ALA A 663 12.60 -15.07 15.83
N ILE A 664 13.79 -15.32 15.27
CA ILE A 664 14.21 -16.62 14.74
C ILE A 664 14.18 -17.74 15.80
N TYR A 665 14.38 -17.40 17.07
CA TYR A 665 14.27 -18.33 18.19
C TYR A 665 12.96 -18.16 18.95
N GLN A 666 12.61 -16.93 19.35
CA GLN A 666 11.44 -16.70 20.23
C GLN A 666 10.14 -17.16 19.58
N ALA A 667 9.93 -16.90 18.28
CA ALA A 667 8.67 -17.25 17.65
C ALA A 667 8.46 -18.77 17.54
N PRO A 668 9.40 -19.56 16.99
CA PRO A 668 9.31 -21.02 17.03
C PRO A 668 9.24 -21.60 18.44
N ALA A 669 9.98 -21.06 19.41
CA ALA A 669 9.96 -21.54 20.79
C ALA A 669 8.61 -21.31 21.48
N MET A 670 8.02 -20.12 21.32
CA MET A 670 6.68 -19.81 21.84
C MET A 670 5.61 -20.64 21.15
N TRP A 671 5.72 -20.81 19.83
CA TRP A 671 4.81 -21.65 19.06
C TRP A 671 4.84 -23.10 19.56
N ARG A 672 6.03 -23.69 19.65
CA ARG A 672 6.24 -25.07 20.15
C ARG A 672 5.69 -25.26 21.57
N ALA A 673 5.93 -24.31 22.48
CA ALA A 673 5.43 -24.38 23.85
C ALA A 673 3.90 -24.37 23.93
N ALA A 674 3.24 -23.64 23.05
CA ALA A 674 1.79 -23.49 23.04
C ALA A 674 1.06 -24.55 22.21
N THR A 675 1.64 -25.04 21.11
CA THR A 675 0.97 -25.95 20.14
C THR A 675 1.55 -27.36 20.11
N GLY A 676 2.77 -27.56 20.60
CA GLY A 676 3.52 -28.80 20.44
C GLY A 676 4.17 -28.98 19.06
N GLU A 677 3.95 -28.07 18.12
CA GLU A 677 4.58 -28.11 16.79
C GLU A 677 6.04 -27.66 16.85
N ASP A 678 6.96 -28.53 16.39
CA ASP A 678 8.39 -28.29 16.49
C ASP A 678 9.01 -27.81 15.18
N LEU A 679 8.93 -26.51 14.95
CA LEU A 679 9.49 -25.87 13.75
C LEU A 679 11.02 -25.93 13.69
N PHE A 680 11.73 -26.08 14.81
CA PHE A 680 13.18 -26.30 14.78
C PHE A 680 13.55 -27.64 14.11
N LYS A 681 12.63 -28.61 14.11
CA LYS A 681 12.82 -29.88 13.44
C LYS A 681 12.39 -29.84 11.97
N SER A 682 11.31 -29.12 11.64
CA SER A 682 10.75 -29.10 10.29
C SER A 682 11.40 -28.07 9.35
N GLU A 683 11.98 -26.99 9.89
CA GLU A 683 12.48 -25.85 9.12
C GLU A 683 14.03 -25.80 9.12
N PRO A 684 14.72 -26.44 8.16
CA PRO A 684 16.18 -26.53 8.13
C PRO A 684 16.88 -25.16 8.03
N GLU A 685 16.20 -24.14 7.52
CA GLU A 685 16.72 -22.78 7.40
C GLU A 685 17.06 -22.14 8.75
N LEU A 686 16.38 -22.53 9.84
CA LEU A 686 16.64 -22.02 11.18
C LEU A 686 18.03 -22.47 11.68
N ARG A 687 18.45 -23.69 11.33
CA ARG A 687 19.82 -24.16 11.55
C ARG A 687 20.79 -23.41 10.64
N GLY A 688 20.45 -23.23 9.37
CA GLY A 688 21.28 -22.49 8.42
C GLY A 688 21.55 -21.04 8.85
N PHE A 689 20.63 -20.40 9.56
CA PHE A 689 20.85 -19.07 10.13
C PHE A 689 22.05 -19.02 11.09
N LEU A 690 22.33 -20.11 11.83
CA LEU A 690 23.53 -20.21 12.68
C LEU A 690 24.82 -20.27 11.87
N ASP A 691 24.80 -20.97 10.72
CA ASP A 691 25.92 -20.94 9.78
C ASP A 691 26.12 -19.50 9.29
N PHE A 692 25.06 -18.82 8.86
CA PHE A 692 25.15 -17.44 8.36
C PHE A 692 25.78 -16.47 9.36
N VAL A 693 25.34 -16.47 10.63
CA VAL A 693 25.92 -15.59 11.66
C VAL A 693 27.35 -15.96 12.03
N THR A 694 27.78 -17.21 11.77
CA THR A 694 29.16 -17.66 11.99
C THR A 694 30.05 -17.27 10.81
N TYR A 695 29.66 -17.59 9.58
CA TYR A 695 30.47 -17.35 8.39
C TYR A 695 30.59 -15.87 8.05
N ARG A 696 29.62 -15.01 8.42
CA ARG A 696 29.75 -13.56 8.21
C ARG A 696 30.88 -12.91 9.00
N ARG A 697 31.44 -13.61 9.99
CA ARG A 697 32.48 -13.10 10.89
C ARG A 697 33.84 -13.17 10.20
N ARG A 698 34.47 -12.02 9.96
CA ARG A 698 35.81 -11.90 9.39
C ARG A 698 36.91 -12.29 10.39
N PRO A 699 38.16 -12.49 9.93
CA PRO A 699 39.30 -12.83 10.79
C PRO A 699 39.60 -11.80 11.90
N ASP A 700 39.26 -10.53 11.71
CA ASP A 700 39.40 -9.46 12.73
C ASP A 700 38.27 -9.44 13.77
N ASN A 701 37.39 -10.44 13.77
CA ASN A 701 36.21 -10.56 14.62
C ASN A 701 35.09 -9.52 14.39
N THR A 702 35.09 -8.84 13.25
CA THR A 702 33.97 -7.99 12.81
C THR A 702 33.11 -8.72 11.76
N ASP A 703 31.84 -8.32 11.61
CA ASP A 703 30.91 -8.88 10.63
C ASP A 703 31.11 -8.23 9.25
N PHE A 704 30.88 -8.94 8.14
CA PHE A 704 31.03 -8.41 6.78
C PHE A 704 30.32 -7.06 6.51
N ARG A 705 30.62 -6.41 5.37
CA ARG A 705 30.17 -5.03 5.06
C ARG A 705 28.93 -4.95 4.16
N TRP A 706 28.22 -6.06 3.98
CA TRP A 706 27.04 -6.12 3.10
C TRP A 706 25.83 -5.37 3.68
N GLY A 707 25.17 -4.59 2.82
CA GLY A 707 23.95 -3.83 3.12
C GLY A 707 24.18 -2.64 4.05
N ASP A 708 23.10 -1.98 4.45
CA ASP A 708 23.20 -0.83 5.35
C ASP A 708 23.77 -1.24 6.71
N ALA A 709 24.90 -0.66 7.09
CA ALA A 709 25.52 -0.91 8.38
C ALA A 709 26.44 0.24 8.81
N GLY A 710 26.33 0.62 10.08
CA GLY A 710 27.29 1.48 10.77
C GLY A 710 27.90 0.81 12.01
N PHE A 711 27.49 -0.43 12.33
CA PHE A 711 28.03 -1.24 13.42
C PHE A 711 28.29 -2.69 12.97
N PHE A 712 29.55 -3.04 12.78
CA PHE A 712 29.98 -4.37 12.30
C PHE A 712 30.36 -5.35 13.43
N SER A 713 29.79 -5.15 14.60
CA SER A 713 30.02 -6.01 15.77
C SER A 713 28.77 -6.02 16.65
N LYS A 714 27.59 -6.05 16.03
CA LYS A 714 26.33 -6.07 16.77
C LYS A 714 26.08 -7.45 17.34
N ILE A 715 25.54 -7.50 18.56
CA ILE A 715 25.05 -8.76 19.13
C ILE A 715 23.86 -9.21 18.29
N VAL A 716 23.86 -10.47 17.84
CA VAL A 716 22.66 -11.12 17.35
C VAL A 716 21.94 -11.66 18.59
N PRO A 717 20.81 -11.07 19.01
CA PRO A 717 20.09 -11.56 20.18
C PRO A 717 19.63 -13.01 19.95
N ASP A 718 19.43 -13.77 21.01
CA ASP A 718 18.93 -15.16 20.97
C ASP A 718 19.69 -16.12 20.02
N VAL A 719 20.93 -15.80 19.63
CA VAL A 719 21.80 -16.75 18.92
C VAL A 719 22.22 -17.91 19.83
N VAL A 720 22.41 -17.64 21.13
CA VAL A 720 22.78 -18.64 22.16
C VAL A 720 21.71 -19.73 22.31
N PRO A 721 20.43 -19.43 22.58
CA PRO A 721 19.37 -20.44 22.67
C PRO A 721 19.19 -21.22 21.37
N LEU A 722 19.29 -20.55 20.20
CA LEU A 722 19.23 -21.24 18.91
C LEU A 722 20.42 -22.19 18.73
N ALA A 723 21.63 -21.77 19.12
CA ALA A 723 22.81 -22.62 19.07
C ALA A 723 22.72 -23.80 20.05
N LEU A 724 22.07 -23.64 21.21
CA LEU A 724 21.78 -24.74 22.13
C LEU A 724 20.83 -25.77 21.50
N GLU A 725 19.76 -25.31 20.86
CA GLU A 725 18.77 -26.16 20.17
C GLU A 725 19.45 -27.11 19.16
N TYR A 726 20.41 -26.59 18.39
CA TYR A 726 21.14 -27.37 17.38
C TYR A 726 22.53 -27.88 17.83
N ARG A 727 22.91 -27.69 19.10
CA ARG A 727 24.26 -27.98 19.63
C ARG A 727 25.39 -27.40 18.77
N HIS A 728 25.18 -26.21 18.20
CA HIS A 728 26.08 -25.58 17.24
C HIS A 728 27.19 -24.79 17.95
N ALA A 729 28.28 -25.48 18.33
CA ALA A 729 29.36 -24.91 19.12
C ALA A 729 29.97 -23.60 18.56
N ALA A 730 30.21 -23.51 17.24
CA ALA A 730 30.85 -22.32 16.66
C ALA A 730 30.01 -21.03 16.84
N ALA A 731 28.71 -21.07 16.53
CA ALA A 731 27.77 -19.99 16.79
C ALA A 731 27.63 -19.67 18.28
N TYR A 732 27.63 -20.69 19.15
CA TYR A 732 27.58 -20.53 20.62
C TYR A 732 28.77 -19.72 21.15
N ASN A 733 29.95 -19.90 20.52
CA ASN A 733 31.20 -19.24 20.91
C ASN A 733 31.48 -17.92 20.17
N LEU A 734 30.56 -17.42 19.32
CA LEU A 734 30.71 -16.07 18.71
C LEU A 734 30.76 -14.97 19.77
N ARG A 735 29.99 -15.15 20.85
CA ARG A 735 30.07 -14.43 22.12
C ARG A 735 29.72 -15.43 23.21
N PRO A 736 30.72 -16.15 23.75
CA PRO A 736 30.46 -17.24 24.67
C PRO A 736 29.71 -16.72 25.91
N PRO A 737 28.62 -17.37 26.33
CA PRO A 737 27.96 -17.04 27.58
C PRO A 737 28.84 -17.40 28.78
N ARG A 738 28.37 -17.06 29.98
CA ARG A 738 29.03 -17.49 31.22
C ARG A 738 28.99 -19.01 31.36
N SER A 739 30.00 -19.58 32.01
CA SER A 739 30.09 -21.03 32.27
C SER A 739 29.01 -21.53 33.23
N ALA A 740 28.63 -20.70 34.21
CA ALA A 740 27.51 -21.02 35.09
C ALA A 740 26.19 -20.99 34.30
N PRO A 741 25.28 -21.97 34.49
CA PRO A 741 24.03 -22.02 33.75
C PRO A 741 23.14 -20.82 34.06
N GLU A 742 22.58 -20.23 33.03
CA GLU A 742 21.56 -19.18 33.12
C GLU A 742 20.57 -19.30 31.95
N PRO A 743 19.33 -18.81 32.08
CA PRO A 743 18.35 -18.84 31.00
C PRO A 743 18.82 -18.01 29.82
N SER A 744 18.83 -18.58 28.62
CA SER A 744 19.46 -17.94 27.47
C SER A 744 18.52 -17.11 26.60
N SER A 745 17.22 -17.03 26.93
CA SER A 745 16.22 -16.25 26.17
C SER A 745 15.04 -15.80 27.03
N TRP A 746 14.28 -14.84 26.52
CA TRP A 746 12.97 -14.44 27.05
C TRP A 746 11.83 -15.19 26.33
N PRO A 747 10.71 -15.56 27.01
CA PRO A 747 10.49 -15.43 28.45
C PRO A 747 11.29 -16.49 29.24
N TRP A 748 11.58 -17.63 28.61
CA TRP A 748 12.56 -18.60 29.08
C TRP A 748 13.20 -19.32 27.88
N GLY A 749 14.51 -19.54 27.95
CA GLY A 749 15.26 -20.37 27.00
C GLY A 749 15.95 -21.53 27.73
N PRO A 750 16.49 -22.52 27.00
CA PRO A 750 17.33 -23.56 27.61
C PRO A 750 18.45 -22.91 28.42
N LEU A 751 18.83 -23.55 29.53
CA LEU A 751 19.95 -23.08 30.34
C LEU A 751 21.25 -23.21 29.54
N THR A 752 22.13 -22.22 29.67
CA THR A 752 23.48 -22.27 29.10
C THR A 752 24.23 -23.54 29.54
N ASP A 753 25.10 -24.03 28.66
CA ASP A 753 25.78 -25.31 28.81
C ASP A 753 27.28 -25.12 28.57
N ALA A 754 28.05 -25.23 29.65
CA ALA A 754 29.50 -25.10 29.61
C ALA A 754 30.17 -26.16 28.72
N THR A 755 29.51 -27.29 28.44
CA THR A 755 30.07 -28.35 27.57
C THR A 755 30.18 -27.93 26.10
N LEU A 756 29.50 -26.85 25.70
CA LEU A 756 29.61 -26.26 24.36
C LEU A 756 30.60 -25.10 24.27
N LEU A 757 31.23 -24.70 25.40
CA LEU A 757 32.27 -23.69 25.38
C LEU A 757 33.55 -24.28 24.78
N ASP A 758 33.89 -23.83 23.58
CA ASP A 758 35.06 -24.27 22.83
C ASP A 758 35.49 -23.14 21.88
N SER A 759 36.61 -22.50 22.23
CA SER A 759 37.20 -21.42 21.44
C SER A 759 37.75 -21.87 20.09
N ALA A 760 37.99 -23.18 19.91
CA ALA A 760 38.48 -23.76 18.65
C ALA A 760 37.34 -24.29 17.76
N SER A 761 36.08 -24.26 18.21
CA SER A 761 34.94 -24.87 17.51
C SER A 761 34.77 -24.44 16.05
N GLN A 762 35.11 -23.18 15.73
CA GLN A 762 35.07 -22.66 14.35
C GLN A 762 36.01 -23.39 13.39
N SER A 763 37.17 -23.87 13.87
CA SER A 763 38.17 -24.55 13.03
C SER A 763 37.69 -25.85 12.41
N THR A 764 36.60 -26.42 12.94
CA THR A 764 35.97 -27.66 12.44
C THR A 764 34.95 -27.43 11.33
N LEU A 765 34.54 -26.18 11.11
CA LEU A 765 33.56 -25.84 10.09
C LEU A 765 34.19 -25.87 8.69
N PRO A 766 33.40 -26.24 7.65
CA PRO A 766 33.82 -26.08 6.26
C PRO A 766 34.40 -24.70 5.95
N LEU A 767 35.28 -24.66 4.95
CA LEU A 767 35.96 -23.43 4.57
C LEU A 767 35.17 -22.59 3.58
N ALA A 768 34.01 -23.07 3.13
CA ALA A 768 33.11 -22.29 2.31
C ALA A 768 31.66 -22.58 2.67
N ARG A 769 30.78 -21.64 2.35
CA ARG A 769 29.34 -21.79 2.50
C ARG A 769 28.63 -20.98 1.44
N TYR A 770 27.62 -21.59 0.80
CA TYR A 770 26.71 -20.92 -0.11
C TYR A 770 25.33 -20.77 0.54
N PHE A 771 24.96 -19.53 0.83
CA PHE A 771 23.64 -19.12 1.32
C PHE A 771 22.72 -18.90 0.11
N ASP A 772 21.96 -19.94 -0.22
CA ASP A 772 21.27 -20.10 -1.48
C ASP A 772 20.11 -19.12 -1.67
N GLY A 773 19.38 -18.79 -0.60
CA GLY A 773 18.25 -17.85 -0.68
C GLY A 773 18.66 -16.43 -1.07
N ILE A 774 19.75 -15.91 -0.50
CA ILE A 774 20.29 -14.56 -0.81
C ILE A 774 21.40 -14.56 -1.87
N GLY A 775 21.78 -15.71 -2.40
CA GLY A 775 22.83 -15.81 -3.41
C GLY A 775 24.24 -15.45 -2.89
N LEU A 776 24.55 -15.66 -1.61
CA LEU A 776 25.83 -15.24 -1.01
C LEU A 776 26.77 -16.44 -0.81
N VAL A 777 27.99 -16.35 -1.34
CA VAL A 777 29.08 -17.28 -1.08
C VAL A 777 30.06 -16.62 -0.12
N VAL A 778 30.46 -17.35 0.92
CA VAL A 778 31.61 -17.01 1.76
C VAL A 778 32.64 -18.13 1.62
N ALA A 779 33.90 -17.78 1.41
CA ALA A 779 35.00 -18.73 1.29
C ALA A 779 36.23 -18.24 2.07
N ARG A 780 36.95 -19.18 2.67
CA ARG A 780 38.13 -18.93 3.52
C ARG A 780 39.27 -19.87 3.15
N SER A 781 40.51 -19.47 3.46
CA SER A 781 41.66 -20.40 3.46
C SER A 781 41.70 -21.26 4.72
N ASP A 782 41.41 -20.67 5.86
CA ASP A 782 41.25 -21.31 7.16
C ASP A 782 40.43 -20.40 8.11
N TRP A 783 40.40 -20.72 9.40
CA TRP A 783 39.73 -19.93 10.45
C TRP A 783 40.70 -19.09 11.30
N SER A 784 41.96 -18.98 10.91
CA SER A 784 42.97 -18.17 11.61
C SER A 784 42.78 -16.67 11.38
N PRO A 785 43.40 -15.81 12.20
CA PRO A 785 43.37 -14.35 12.01
C PRO A 785 43.98 -13.87 10.67
N ASP A 786 44.84 -14.67 10.05
CA ASP A 786 45.52 -14.35 8.79
C ASP A 786 44.85 -14.99 7.56
N ALA A 787 43.69 -15.64 7.77
CA ALA A 787 42.93 -16.26 6.71
C ALA A 787 42.57 -15.24 5.62
N THR A 788 42.76 -15.66 4.37
CA THR A 788 42.01 -15.08 3.25
C THR A 788 40.53 -15.33 3.50
N TYR A 789 39.72 -14.28 3.47
CA TYR A 789 38.28 -14.30 3.59
C TYR A 789 37.69 -13.58 2.38
N LEU A 790 36.92 -14.32 1.59
CA LEU A 790 36.25 -13.84 0.38
C LEU A 790 34.74 -13.96 0.59
N SER A 791 34.00 -12.92 0.20
CA SER A 791 32.56 -13.05 0.03
C SER A 791 32.11 -12.56 -1.35
N PHE A 792 31.12 -13.22 -1.93
CA PHE A 792 30.63 -12.96 -3.29
C PHE A 792 29.11 -13.11 -3.31
N LYS A 793 28.39 -12.10 -3.81
CA LYS A 793 26.92 -12.06 -3.78
C LYS A 793 26.34 -11.99 -5.18
N ALA A 794 25.41 -12.88 -5.50
CA ALA A 794 24.60 -12.84 -6.71
C ALA A 794 23.28 -13.59 -6.51
N GLY A 795 22.21 -12.86 -6.20
CA GLY A 795 20.89 -13.40 -5.93
C GLY A 795 19.78 -12.38 -6.19
N ASP A 796 18.61 -12.67 -5.62
CA ASP A 796 17.44 -11.80 -5.67
C ASP A 796 17.55 -10.64 -4.67
N ASN A 797 16.94 -9.50 -5.02
CA ASN A 797 16.76 -8.38 -4.11
C ASN A 797 15.44 -8.55 -3.36
N PHE A 798 15.46 -8.39 -2.04
CA PHE A 798 14.30 -8.61 -1.17
C PHE A 798 13.78 -7.32 -0.53
N TRP A 799 14.01 -6.17 -1.16
CA TRP A 799 13.68 -4.83 -0.64
C TRP A 799 14.51 -4.45 0.61
N SER A 800 14.09 -3.40 1.32
CA SER A 800 14.67 -2.92 2.58
C SER A 800 16.13 -2.41 2.44
N HIS A 801 17.03 -2.87 3.30
CA HIS A 801 18.43 -2.45 3.48
C HIS A 801 19.44 -3.18 2.56
N SER A 802 18.97 -3.83 1.49
CA SER A 802 19.82 -4.42 0.44
C SER A 802 20.32 -3.36 -0.53
N HIS A 803 21.61 -3.35 -0.84
CA HIS A 803 22.21 -2.47 -1.85
C HIS A 803 22.05 -2.99 -3.28
N LEU A 804 22.45 -2.18 -4.26
CA LEU A 804 22.50 -2.51 -5.69
C LEU A 804 23.84 -3.18 -6.06
N ASP A 805 24.09 -4.34 -5.45
CA ASP A 805 25.41 -4.97 -5.31
C ASP A 805 25.53 -6.36 -5.96
N GLN A 806 24.62 -6.74 -6.88
CA GLN A 806 24.63 -8.09 -7.45
C GLN A 806 25.86 -8.34 -8.33
N GLY A 807 26.60 -9.40 -8.03
CA GLY A 807 27.88 -9.72 -8.64
C GLY A 807 29.07 -9.13 -7.89
N ALA A 808 28.89 -8.33 -6.85
CA ALA A 808 30.01 -7.79 -6.08
C ALA A 808 30.72 -8.86 -5.23
N PHE A 809 31.98 -8.59 -4.90
CA PHE A 809 32.76 -9.40 -3.95
C PHE A 809 33.54 -8.50 -2.97
N THR A 810 33.95 -9.05 -1.82
CA THR A 810 34.92 -8.42 -0.91
C THR A 810 36.01 -9.40 -0.55
N LEU A 811 37.24 -8.90 -0.34
CA LEU A 811 38.42 -9.73 -0.08
C LEU A 811 39.20 -9.16 1.10
N TYR A 812 39.47 -10.01 2.08
CA TYR A 812 40.21 -9.68 3.29
C TYR A 812 41.38 -10.65 3.45
N LYS A 813 42.58 -10.15 3.74
CA LYS A 813 43.74 -10.94 4.20
C LYS A 813 44.72 -10.02 4.91
N GLY A 814 44.90 -10.21 6.22
CA GLY A 814 45.66 -9.30 7.07
C GLY A 814 45.09 -7.88 7.20
N GLY A 815 43.92 -7.62 6.58
CA GLY A 815 43.29 -6.32 6.42
C GLY A 815 42.28 -6.32 5.25
N GLU A 816 41.53 -5.23 5.11
CA GLU A 816 40.46 -5.04 4.13
C GLU A 816 40.97 -4.67 2.71
N LEU A 817 41.38 -5.68 1.94
CA LEU A 817 42.05 -5.49 0.65
C LEU A 817 41.14 -5.06 -0.51
N ALA A 818 39.95 -5.67 -0.63
CA ALA A 818 38.89 -5.25 -1.54
C ALA A 818 37.60 -5.02 -0.75
N ILE A 819 37.16 -3.77 -0.69
CA ILE A 819 36.13 -3.32 0.25
C ILE A 819 34.77 -3.12 -0.42
N ASP A 820 33.73 -3.08 0.41
CA ASP A 820 32.42 -2.52 0.06
C ASP A 820 32.43 -1.06 0.53
N SER A 821 32.40 -0.11 -0.42
CA SER A 821 32.82 1.28 -0.19
C SER A 821 31.69 2.17 0.35
N GLY A 822 32.07 3.22 1.06
CA GLY A 822 31.18 4.25 1.58
C GLY A 822 30.65 3.97 3.00
N PHE A 823 29.75 4.84 3.47
CA PHE A 823 29.30 4.85 4.85
C PHE A 823 27.78 5.01 5.00
N TYR A 824 27.15 4.14 5.78
CA TYR A 824 25.76 4.29 6.16
C TYR A 824 25.57 5.46 7.17
N GLY A 825 25.35 6.68 6.66
CA GLY A 825 25.01 7.85 7.47
C GLY A 825 25.06 9.20 6.74
N PRO A 826 24.68 10.31 7.40
CA PRO A 826 24.23 10.42 8.81
C PRO A 826 22.76 10.05 9.04
N LYS A 827 21.97 9.86 7.97
CA LYS A 827 20.58 9.41 8.04
C LYS A 827 20.25 8.51 6.84
N TYR A 828 19.29 7.61 7.02
CA TYR A 828 18.72 6.87 5.91
C TYR A 828 18.19 7.83 4.82
N GLY A 829 18.53 7.57 3.56
CA GLY A 829 18.12 8.43 2.44
C GLY A 829 18.89 9.75 2.30
N SER A 830 20.10 9.85 2.87
CA SER A 830 20.99 11.01 2.64
C SER A 830 21.58 11.03 1.23
N ASP A 831 22.26 12.12 0.87
CA ASP A 831 22.81 12.30 -0.48
C ASP A 831 23.91 11.27 -0.79
N HIS A 832 24.81 11.03 0.17
CA HIS A 832 25.84 9.99 0.10
C HIS A 832 25.23 8.59 0.00
N HIS A 833 24.23 8.30 0.84
CA HIS A 833 23.54 7.01 0.82
C HIS A 833 22.93 6.73 -0.56
N MET A 834 22.12 7.67 -1.07
CA MET A 834 21.37 7.44 -2.31
C MET A 834 22.21 7.55 -3.59
N ASN A 835 23.33 8.28 -3.60
CA ASN A 835 24.14 8.48 -4.82
C ASN A 835 25.46 7.70 -4.82
N TYR A 836 25.87 7.12 -3.70
CA TYR A 836 27.12 6.38 -3.60
C TYR A 836 26.93 5.03 -2.92
N THR A 837 26.69 4.96 -1.61
CA THR A 837 26.80 3.67 -0.87
C THR A 837 25.78 2.64 -1.33
N TYR A 838 24.55 3.07 -1.62
CA TYR A 838 23.49 2.18 -2.08
C TYR A 838 23.66 1.81 -3.56
N GLN A 839 24.49 2.54 -4.31
CA GLN A 839 24.69 2.42 -5.77
C GLN A 839 25.78 1.42 -6.12
N SER A 840 25.69 0.82 -7.31
CA SER A 840 26.65 -0.21 -7.75
C SER A 840 28.09 0.29 -7.85
N ILE A 841 28.29 1.59 -8.11
CA ILE A 841 29.62 2.24 -8.17
C ILE A 841 30.42 2.20 -6.85
N ALA A 842 29.80 1.86 -5.72
CA ALA A 842 30.48 1.65 -4.45
C ALA A 842 30.98 0.21 -4.23
N HIS A 843 30.70 -0.70 -5.16
CA HIS A 843 30.92 -2.14 -5.00
C HIS A 843 31.85 -2.71 -6.08
N ASN A 844 32.54 -3.82 -5.78
CA ASN A 844 33.49 -4.47 -6.68
C ASN A 844 32.80 -5.28 -7.79
N LEU A 845 32.21 -4.60 -8.77
CA LEU A 845 31.43 -5.17 -9.88
C LEU A 845 31.73 -4.46 -11.20
N VAL A 846 30.96 -4.75 -12.26
CA VAL A 846 31.05 -4.03 -13.54
C VAL A 846 29.92 -3.01 -13.68
N THR A 847 30.23 -1.77 -14.07
CA THR A 847 29.24 -0.77 -14.48
C THR A 847 29.23 -0.61 -16.00
N VAL A 848 28.06 -0.32 -16.57
CA VAL A 848 27.85 -0.03 -18.00
C VAL A 848 27.08 1.27 -18.09
N THR A 849 27.74 2.32 -18.57
CA THR A 849 27.24 3.69 -18.52
C THR A 849 26.67 4.09 -19.86
N ASP A 850 25.38 4.40 -19.86
CA ASP A 850 24.70 5.09 -20.95
C ASP A 850 24.59 6.57 -20.56
N PRO A 851 25.15 7.50 -21.35
CA PRO A 851 25.07 8.93 -21.04
C PRO A 851 23.62 9.45 -20.98
N ASP A 852 22.68 8.75 -21.63
CA ASP A 852 21.26 9.13 -21.69
C ASP A 852 20.43 8.53 -20.53
N ASP A 853 21.06 7.84 -19.57
CA ASP A 853 20.38 7.30 -18.38
C ASP A 853 20.22 8.37 -17.28
N ASP A 854 19.41 9.39 -17.58
CA ASP A 854 19.25 10.60 -16.77
C ASP A 854 17.83 10.76 -16.17
N ALA A 855 17.00 9.71 -16.26
CA ALA A 855 15.63 9.72 -15.77
C ALA A 855 15.55 10.21 -14.32
N PRO A 856 14.69 11.20 -13.99
CA PRO A 856 14.56 11.74 -12.64
C PRO A 856 13.73 10.82 -11.74
N SER A 857 14.00 10.86 -10.43
CA SER A 857 13.17 10.11 -9.46
C SER A 857 11.73 10.61 -9.44
N SER A 858 10.76 9.69 -9.39
CA SER A 858 9.35 10.02 -9.22
C SER A 858 8.98 10.14 -7.74
N GLY A 859 8.24 11.18 -7.35
CA GLY A 859 7.80 11.38 -5.96
C GLY A 859 7.53 12.84 -5.59
N LYS A 860 7.23 13.10 -4.31
CA LYS A 860 6.98 14.46 -3.79
C LYS A 860 8.22 15.38 -3.88
N ASN A 861 9.42 14.79 -3.82
CA ASN A 861 10.70 15.47 -3.99
C ASN A 861 11.44 14.80 -5.15
N VAL A 862 11.51 15.45 -6.31
CA VAL A 862 12.31 14.97 -7.44
C VAL A 862 13.77 15.27 -7.13
N VAL A 863 14.56 14.23 -6.86
CA VAL A 863 16.00 14.32 -6.65
C VAL A 863 16.70 13.73 -7.86
N ARG A 864 17.69 14.46 -8.40
CA ARG A 864 18.58 13.94 -9.44
C ARG A 864 19.57 12.98 -8.78
N ILE A 865 19.59 11.73 -9.25
CA ILE A 865 20.50 10.70 -8.76
C ILE A 865 21.64 10.54 -9.76
N ALA A 866 22.86 10.39 -9.27
CA ALA A 866 24.06 10.19 -10.09
C ALA A 866 23.87 9.06 -11.11
N ASN A 867 24.35 9.28 -12.33
CA ASN A 867 24.48 8.18 -13.29
C ASN A 867 25.77 7.39 -12.97
N ASP A 868 25.60 6.39 -12.13
CA ASP A 868 26.67 5.52 -11.67
C ASP A 868 27.03 4.41 -12.71
N GLY A 869 26.26 4.29 -13.80
CA GLY A 869 26.34 3.18 -14.76
C GLY A 869 25.95 1.82 -14.19
N GLY A 870 25.36 1.78 -13.00
CA GLY A 870 25.10 0.57 -12.23
C GLY A 870 23.80 -0.14 -12.57
N GLN A 871 23.34 -0.91 -11.60
CA GLN A 871 22.14 -1.75 -11.64
C GLN A 871 20.86 -0.91 -11.56
N ARG A 872 19.73 -1.58 -11.80
CA ARG A 872 18.37 -1.04 -11.64
C ARG A 872 18.15 -0.59 -10.20
N ARG A 873 17.40 0.50 -10.02
CA ARG A 873 17.17 1.13 -8.71
C ARG A 873 15.97 0.47 -8.02
N ILE A 874 16.26 -0.54 -7.21
CA ILE A 874 15.29 -1.33 -6.43
C ILE A 874 15.51 -1.06 -4.93
N GLY A 875 14.47 -1.20 -4.12
CA GLY A 875 14.59 -1.19 -2.67
C GLY A 875 13.98 0.03 -2.00
N SER A 876 14.05 0.04 -0.66
CA SER A 876 13.25 0.96 0.15
C SER A 876 13.71 2.42 0.10
N GLY A 877 14.94 2.67 -0.36
CA GLY A 877 15.54 4.02 -0.41
C GLY A 877 14.88 4.93 -1.42
N TRP A 878 14.21 4.36 -2.43
CA TRP A 878 13.59 5.09 -3.53
C TRP A 878 12.15 5.50 -3.25
N GLY A 879 11.47 4.83 -2.31
CA GLY A 879 10.06 5.09 -1.98
C GLY A 879 9.08 4.88 -3.14
N LEU A 880 9.51 4.17 -4.20
CA LEU A 880 8.71 3.90 -5.40
C LEU A 880 7.70 2.79 -5.17
N GLU A 881 8.13 1.74 -4.46
CA GLU A 881 7.36 0.54 -4.22
C GLU A 881 7.36 0.15 -2.75
N SER A 882 6.30 -0.53 -2.34
CA SER A 882 6.12 -0.97 -0.96
C SER A 882 6.83 -2.29 -0.74
N ALA A 883 7.25 -2.55 0.49
CA ALA A 883 7.74 -3.86 0.87
C ALA A 883 6.68 -4.94 0.54
N PRO A 884 7.09 -6.08 -0.04
CA PRO A 884 6.20 -7.22 -0.25
C PRO A 884 5.62 -7.70 1.07
N ILE A 885 4.32 -7.96 1.17
CA ILE A 885 3.70 -8.40 2.44
C ILE A 885 3.71 -9.92 2.64
N ASP A 886 4.00 -10.67 1.58
CA ASP A 886 4.17 -12.12 1.60
C ASP A 886 4.93 -12.55 0.33
N ARG A 887 5.14 -13.86 0.20
CA ARG A 887 5.85 -14.46 -0.94
C ARG A 887 5.10 -14.28 -2.27
N ASN A 888 3.77 -14.24 -2.25
CA ASN A 888 2.99 -14.09 -3.48
C ASN A 888 3.10 -12.65 -4.02
N ASP A 889 3.01 -11.65 -3.14
CA ASP A 889 3.24 -10.24 -3.48
C ASP A 889 4.66 -10.04 -4.07
N TRP A 890 5.67 -10.72 -3.51
CA TRP A 890 7.02 -10.72 -4.07
C TRP A 890 7.06 -11.37 -5.47
N LEU A 891 6.37 -12.51 -5.66
CA LEU A 891 6.35 -13.24 -6.94
C LEU A 891 5.62 -12.48 -8.05
N GLU A 892 4.54 -11.78 -7.73
CA GLU A 892 3.84 -10.88 -8.65
C GLU A 892 4.75 -9.77 -9.16
N GLN A 893 5.65 -9.29 -8.29
CA GLN A 893 6.66 -8.27 -8.58
C GLN A 893 8.03 -8.86 -8.95
N ARG A 894 8.12 -10.17 -9.26
CA ARG A 894 9.40 -10.86 -9.50
C ARG A 894 10.25 -10.17 -10.57
N THR A 895 9.64 -9.62 -11.61
CA THR A 895 10.36 -8.90 -12.69
C THR A 895 11.20 -7.74 -12.15
N LEU A 896 10.76 -7.08 -11.07
CA LEU A 896 11.53 -6.05 -10.40
C LEU A 896 12.61 -6.66 -9.50
N TYR A 897 12.21 -7.54 -8.57
CA TYR A 897 13.06 -8.06 -7.50
C TYR A 897 14.10 -9.08 -7.94
N HIS A 898 13.89 -9.73 -9.08
CA HIS A 898 14.86 -10.65 -9.64
C HIS A 898 16.07 -9.92 -10.19
N THR A 899 17.21 -10.08 -9.54
CA THR A 899 18.45 -9.33 -9.87
C THR A 899 19.62 -10.23 -10.23
N GLY A 900 19.61 -11.49 -9.82
CA GLY A 900 20.71 -12.39 -10.13
C GLY A 900 20.40 -13.84 -9.81
N THR A 901 21.21 -14.73 -10.35
CA THR A 901 21.13 -16.15 -10.03
C THR A 901 22.52 -16.76 -10.03
N MET A 902 22.81 -17.50 -8.97
CA MET A 902 23.94 -18.44 -8.95
C MET A 902 23.61 -19.61 -9.87
N GLN A 903 24.11 -19.58 -11.11
CA GLN A 903 23.82 -20.58 -12.13
C GLN A 903 24.50 -21.92 -11.80
N ARG A 904 25.75 -21.86 -11.33
CA ARG A 904 26.52 -23.03 -10.92
C ARG A 904 27.40 -22.68 -9.73
N TYR A 905 27.48 -23.60 -8.78
CA TYR A 905 28.32 -23.49 -7.60
C TYR A 905 29.05 -24.82 -7.39
N PHE A 906 30.35 -24.72 -7.12
CA PHE A 906 31.20 -25.85 -6.79
C PHE A 906 32.02 -25.49 -5.55
N GLU A 907 32.02 -26.40 -4.59
CA GLU A 907 32.82 -26.34 -3.38
C GLU A 907 33.70 -27.58 -3.33
N GLY A 908 35.01 -27.37 -3.47
CA GLY A 908 36.04 -28.40 -3.29
C GLY A 908 36.99 -28.03 -2.15
N HIS A 909 37.81 -29.00 -1.77
CA HIS A 909 38.85 -28.81 -0.74
C HIS A 909 39.83 -27.70 -1.11
N ASP A 910 40.25 -27.65 -2.38
CA ASP A 910 41.28 -26.73 -2.86
C ASP A 910 40.72 -25.51 -3.62
N SER A 911 39.41 -25.47 -3.89
CA SER A 911 38.83 -24.38 -4.67
C SER A 911 37.34 -24.19 -4.44
N VAL A 912 36.87 -22.97 -4.72
CA VAL A 912 35.45 -22.63 -4.81
C VAL A 912 35.23 -21.99 -6.17
N VAL A 913 34.20 -22.41 -6.90
CA VAL A 913 33.84 -21.84 -8.20
C VAL A 913 32.36 -21.43 -8.18
N ALA A 914 32.10 -20.18 -8.50
CA ALA A 914 30.77 -19.60 -8.56
C ALA A 914 30.56 -18.96 -9.93
N VAL A 915 29.55 -19.42 -10.69
CA VAL A 915 29.13 -18.84 -11.95
C VAL A 915 27.75 -18.21 -11.74
N ALA A 916 27.66 -16.90 -11.93
CA ALA A 916 26.45 -16.12 -11.73
C ALA A 916 26.02 -15.40 -13.01
N ASP A 917 24.70 -15.36 -13.22
CA ASP A 917 24.07 -14.45 -14.17
C ASP A 917 23.47 -13.28 -13.37
N THR A 918 24.00 -12.08 -13.58
CA THR A 918 23.52 -10.84 -12.96
C THR A 918 22.91 -9.89 -13.98
N THR A 919 22.66 -10.37 -15.21
CA THR A 919 21.96 -9.60 -16.26
C THR A 919 20.65 -8.99 -15.76
N PRO A 920 19.80 -9.71 -15.00
CA PRO A 920 18.56 -9.15 -14.46
C PRO A 920 18.76 -7.93 -13.56
N ALA A 921 19.91 -7.77 -12.91
CA ALA A 921 20.21 -6.58 -12.10
C ALA A 921 20.33 -5.32 -12.96
N TYR A 922 20.73 -5.43 -14.22
CA TYR A 922 20.91 -4.27 -15.12
C TYR A 922 19.70 -4.07 -16.04
N THR A 923 19.14 -5.16 -16.55
CA THR A 923 18.09 -5.11 -17.57
C THR A 923 16.99 -6.11 -17.24
N ASN A 924 15.74 -5.64 -17.28
CA ASN A 924 14.56 -6.50 -17.26
C ASN A 924 13.61 -6.16 -18.42
N ALA A 925 12.39 -6.72 -18.40
CA ALA A 925 11.39 -6.47 -19.45
C ALA A 925 10.90 -5.02 -19.53
N GLN A 926 11.12 -4.21 -18.49
CA GLN A 926 10.68 -2.81 -18.40
C GLN A 926 11.84 -1.81 -18.66
N SER A 927 13.09 -2.27 -18.69
CA SER A 927 14.24 -1.41 -18.99
C SER A 927 14.12 -0.79 -20.39
N GLY A 928 14.41 0.50 -20.49
CA GLY A 928 14.21 1.31 -21.70
C GLY A 928 12.84 1.98 -21.81
N SER A 929 11.94 1.81 -20.84
CA SER A 929 10.64 2.51 -20.79
C SER A 929 10.74 4.01 -20.48
N GLY A 930 11.91 4.48 -20.05
CA GLY A 930 12.12 5.84 -19.53
C GLY A 930 11.84 5.99 -18.03
N GLU A 931 11.61 4.87 -17.32
CA GLU A 931 11.37 4.89 -15.87
C GLU A 931 12.66 4.86 -15.04
N PHE A 932 12.65 5.60 -13.94
CA PHE A 932 13.79 5.78 -13.03
C PHE A 932 14.32 4.48 -12.40
N SER A 933 13.42 3.55 -12.02
CA SER A 933 13.78 2.27 -11.39
C SER A 933 14.40 1.29 -12.39
N HIS A 934 13.80 1.18 -13.57
CA HIS A 934 14.17 0.20 -14.59
C HIS A 934 15.36 0.63 -15.46
N ARG A 935 15.62 1.94 -15.50
CA ARG A 935 16.74 2.58 -16.21
C ARG A 935 16.75 2.26 -17.71
N THR A 936 17.73 2.78 -18.44
CA THR A 936 17.89 2.44 -19.87
C THR A 936 18.29 0.98 -20.07
N ARG A 937 18.00 0.42 -21.26
CA ARG A 937 18.39 -0.95 -21.61
C ARG A 937 19.86 -0.99 -22.04
N ARG A 938 20.77 -1.13 -21.08
CA ARG A 938 22.23 -1.00 -21.31
C ARG A 938 22.97 -2.31 -21.52
N VAL A 939 22.46 -3.37 -20.92
CA VAL A 939 23.18 -4.65 -20.78
C VAL A 939 22.31 -5.78 -21.29
N GLU A 940 22.80 -6.51 -22.28
CA GLU A 940 22.16 -7.71 -22.83
C GLU A 940 22.71 -9.01 -22.20
N ARG A 941 23.91 -8.94 -21.61
CA ARG A 941 24.51 -10.03 -20.83
C ARG A 941 25.48 -9.48 -19.79
N MET A 942 25.34 -9.95 -18.55
CA MET A 942 26.32 -9.76 -17.47
C MET A 942 26.47 -11.08 -16.71
N TRP A 943 27.54 -11.81 -17.01
CA TRP A 943 27.86 -13.06 -16.29
C TRP A 943 29.19 -12.91 -15.59
N ARG A 944 29.26 -13.39 -14.35
CA ARG A 944 30.50 -13.42 -13.56
C ARG A 944 30.84 -14.85 -13.19
N THR A 945 32.07 -15.25 -13.48
CA THR A 945 32.69 -16.45 -12.92
C THR A 945 33.73 -16.01 -11.90
N LEU A 946 33.52 -16.38 -10.64
CA LEU A 946 34.43 -16.12 -9.54
C LEU A 946 35.00 -17.44 -9.03
N ILE A 947 36.33 -17.54 -9.02
CA ILE A 947 37.06 -18.71 -8.53
C ILE A 947 37.94 -18.27 -7.38
N TYR A 948 37.85 -18.94 -6.24
CA TYR A 948 38.89 -18.89 -5.23
C TYR A 948 39.69 -20.19 -5.30
N ASP A 949 40.92 -20.12 -5.80
CA ASP A 949 41.85 -21.23 -5.79
C ASP A 949 42.63 -21.21 -4.47
N ARG A 950 42.08 -21.92 -3.48
CA ARG A 950 42.58 -21.97 -2.11
C ARG A 950 44.00 -22.55 -2.04
N ALA A 951 44.32 -23.53 -2.88
CA ALA A 951 45.65 -24.14 -2.92
C ALA A 951 46.75 -23.14 -3.30
N SER A 952 46.45 -22.19 -4.19
CA SER A 952 47.39 -21.13 -4.59
C SER A 952 47.21 -19.81 -3.81
N ASP A 953 46.14 -19.74 -3.02
CA ASP A 953 45.59 -18.53 -2.40
C ASP A 953 45.46 -17.38 -3.41
N VAL A 954 44.70 -17.62 -4.47
CA VAL A 954 44.46 -16.70 -5.60
C VAL A 954 42.96 -16.63 -5.91
N VAL A 955 42.44 -15.44 -6.20
CA VAL A 955 41.07 -15.24 -6.69
C VAL A 955 41.10 -14.86 -8.17
N ILE A 956 40.31 -15.54 -8.99
CA ILE A 956 40.14 -15.23 -10.42
C ILE A 956 38.72 -14.71 -10.62
N VAL A 957 38.58 -13.55 -11.26
CA VAL A 957 37.31 -12.95 -11.62
C VAL A 957 37.24 -12.81 -13.12
N ARG A 958 36.25 -13.47 -13.72
CA ARG A 958 35.96 -13.40 -15.15
C ARG A 958 34.56 -12.82 -15.36
N ASP A 959 34.45 -11.75 -16.13
CA ASP A 959 33.16 -11.15 -16.49
C ASP A 959 32.93 -11.17 -17.99
N LEU A 960 31.75 -11.65 -18.41
CA LEU A 960 31.27 -11.57 -19.78
C LEU A 960 30.19 -10.52 -19.88
N VAL A 961 30.51 -9.44 -20.60
CA VAL A 961 29.66 -8.26 -20.69
C VAL A 961 29.26 -8.03 -22.14
N LYS A 962 27.96 -8.04 -22.40
CA LYS A 962 27.39 -7.55 -23.66
C LYS A 962 26.57 -6.31 -23.37
N SER A 963 27.02 -5.14 -23.83
CA SER A 963 26.19 -3.94 -23.85
C SER A 963 25.28 -3.93 -25.07
N SER A 964 24.17 -3.19 -24.99
CA SER A 964 23.25 -2.99 -26.11
C SER A 964 23.80 -2.05 -27.19
N ARG A 965 24.78 -1.22 -26.84
CA ARG A 965 25.50 -0.29 -27.72
C ARG A 965 26.99 -0.34 -27.43
N ALA A 966 27.83 -0.21 -28.45
CA ALA A 966 29.29 -0.34 -28.34
C ALA A 966 29.94 0.80 -27.55
N GLU A 967 29.38 2.00 -27.67
CA GLU A 967 29.85 3.25 -27.07
C GLU A 967 29.59 3.35 -25.56
N PHE A 968 28.76 2.48 -24.99
CA PHE A 968 28.50 2.48 -23.55
C PHE A 968 29.76 2.13 -22.77
N ARG A 969 30.18 3.04 -21.88
CA ARG A 969 31.42 2.91 -21.12
C ARG A 969 31.28 1.79 -20.09
N LYS A 970 32.08 0.73 -20.24
CA LYS A 970 32.17 -0.38 -19.30
C LYS A 970 33.36 -0.20 -18.37
N ARG A 971 33.14 -0.40 -17.07
CA ARG A 971 34.19 -0.28 -16.04
C ARG A 971 34.08 -1.45 -15.08
N TRP A 972 35.16 -2.21 -14.92
CA TRP A 972 35.32 -3.16 -13.83
C TRP A 972 35.95 -2.45 -12.63
N LEU A 973 35.36 -2.61 -11.44
CA LEU A 973 35.68 -1.82 -10.26
C LEU A 973 36.38 -2.65 -9.17
N LEU A 974 37.37 -2.05 -8.50
CA LEU A 974 37.96 -2.55 -7.26
C LEU A 974 38.23 -1.42 -6.27
N HIS A 975 37.55 -1.42 -5.12
CA HIS A 975 37.63 -0.41 -4.08
C HIS A 975 38.66 -0.77 -3.01
N THR A 976 39.41 0.23 -2.56
CA THR A 976 40.54 0.07 -1.64
C THR A 976 40.60 1.23 -0.64
N GLN A 977 41.22 0.97 0.52
CA GLN A 977 41.43 2.02 1.54
C GLN A 977 42.56 2.98 1.12
N THR A 978 43.68 2.43 0.65
CA THR A 978 44.87 3.20 0.26
C THR A 978 44.97 3.33 -1.25
N GLU A 979 45.77 4.30 -1.68
CA GLU A 979 46.04 4.57 -3.09
C GLU A 979 46.70 3.35 -3.77
N PRO A 980 46.15 2.87 -4.91
CA PRO A 980 46.77 1.82 -5.70
C PRO A 980 48.00 2.32 -6.48
N SER A 981 49.02 1.48 -6.56
CA SER A 981 50.18 1.67 -7.44
C SER A 981 49.99 0.89 -8.73
N ILE A 982 50.23 1.50 -9.90
CA ILE A 982 50.03 0.90 -11.22
C ILE A 982 51.39 0.65 -11.89
N ASP A 983 51.57 -0.54 -12.45
CA ASP A 983 52.73 -0.94 -13.25
C ASP A 983 52.27 -1.76 -14.47
N GLY A 984 52.21 -1.12 -15.63
CA GLY A 984 51.72 -1.73 -16.88
C GLY A 984 50.27 -2.24 -16.73
N GLN A 985 50.07 -3.55 -16.94
CA GLN A 985 48.77 -4.24 -16.79
C GLN A 985 48.54 -4.78 -15.36
N ARG A 986 49.31 -4.30 -14.39
CA ARG A 986 49.24 -4.71 -12.99
C ARG A 986 49.00 -3.51 -12.12
N PHE A 987 48.37 -3.75 -10.97
CA PHE A 987 48.34 -2.77 -9.91
C PHE A 987 48.38 -3.47 -8.54
N SER A 988 48.82 -2.74 -7.53
CA SER A 988 48.94 -3.27 -6.17
C SER A 988 48.47 -2.27 -5.12
N VAL A 989 48.02 -2.81 -3.99
CA VAL A 989 47.61 -2.08 -2.80
C VAL A 989 48.25 -2.72 -1.58
N THR A 990 48.66 -1.89 -0.62
CA THR A 990 49.27 -2.36 0.63
C THR A 990 48.60 -1.67 1.81
N LEU A 991 48.26 -2.45 2.83
CA LEU A 991 47.71 -2.00 4.10
C LEU A 991 48.73 -2.22 5.21
N PRO A 992 48.98 -1.21 6.06
CA PRO A 992 49.84 -1.38 7.22
C PRO A 992 49.17 -2.28 8.26
N ALA A 993 49.99 -2.83 9.15
CA ALA A 993 49.48 -3.51 10.34
C ALA A 993 48.76 -2.53 11.27
N ASP A 994 47.68 -2.99 11.89
CA ASP A 994 46.89 -2.23 12.86
C ASP A 994 46.48 -3.16 14.01
N ALA A 995 47.28 -3.13 15.08
CA ALA A 995 47.05 -3.97 16.25
C ALA A 995 45.72 -3.65 16.96
N ALA A 996 45.26 -2.39 16.90
CA ALA A 996 44.00 -1.99 17.52
C ALA A 996 42.79 -2.64 16.83
N ARG A 997 42.90 -2.88 15.52
CA ARG A 997 41.90 -3.60 14.72
C ARG A 997 42.20 -5.09 14.50
N ARG A 998 43.24 -5.64 15.15
CA ARG A 998 43.71 -7.04 14.97
C ARG A 998 44.07 -7.37 13.52
N GLN A 999 44.73 -6.44 12.84
CA GLN A 999 45.14 -6.57 11.44
C GLN A 999 46.66 -6.70 11.36
N SER A 1000 47.15 -7.77 10.74
CA SER A 1000 48.59 -8.01 10.52
C SER A 1000 49.20 -7.12 9.44
N GLY A 1001 48.37 -6.41 8.68
CA GLY A 1001 48.74 -5.80 7.41
C GLY A 1001 48.70 -6.82 6.27
N GLY A 1002 48.41 -6.33 5.07
CA GLY A 1002 48.25 -7.17 3.89
C GLY A 1002 48.55 -6.41 2.60
N SER A 1003 48.78 -7.15 1.53
CA SER A 1003 48.92 -6.58 0.18
C SER A 1003 48.04 -7.34 -0.81
N LEU A 1004 47.59 -6.63 -1.83
CA LEU A 1004 46.83 -7.19 -2.94
C LEU A 1004 47.56 -6.86 -4.22
N ASN A 1005 48.05 -7.89 -4.92
CA ASN A 1005 48.61 -7.74 -6.26
C ASN A 1005 47.55 -8.18 -7.27
N VAL A 1006 47.31 -7.37 -8.29
CA VAL A 1006 46.27 -7.63 -9.29
C VAL A 1006 46.88 -7.66 -10.67
N GLU A 1007 46.61 -8.73 -11.42
CA GLU A 1007 47.00 -8.88 -12.83
C GLU A 1007 45.77 -8.82 -13.74
N VAL A 1008 45.73 -7.85 -14.65
CA VAL A 1008 44.67 -7.69 -15.65
C VAL A 1008 45.07 -8.41 -16.93
N LEU A 1009 44.49 -9.58 -17.18
CA LEU A 1009 44.79 -10.42 -18.33
C LEU A 1009 43.92 -10.10 -19.56
N LEU A 1010 42.66 -9.72 -19.30
CA LEU A 1010 41.73 -9.21 -20.31
C LEU A 1010 40.91 -8.02 -19.75
N PRO A 1011 40.55 -7.04 -20.60
CA PRO A 1011 40.97 -6.92 -22.00
C PRO A 1011 42.48 -6.67 -22.13
N GLU A 1012 43.08 -7.11 -23.23
CA GLU A 1012 44.49 -6.78 -23.50
C GLU A 1012 44.64 -5.26 -23.59
N GLN A 1013 45.71 -4.71 -23.02
CA GLN A 1013 45.95 -3.26 -23.01
C GLN A 1013 44.80 -2.45 -22.38
N ALA A 1014 44.13 -3.03 -21.37
CA ALA A 1014 43.11 -2.34 -20.58
C ALA A 1014 43.59 -0.97 -20.09
N ARG A 1015 42.69 0.01 -20.09
CA ARG A 1015 42.93 1.30 -19.42
C ARG A 1015 42.71 1.13 -17.93
N LEU A 1016 43.73 1.49 -17.14
CA LEU A 1016 43.70 1.45 -15.68
C LEU A 1016 43.65 2.88 -15.16
N GLU A 1017 42.54 3.25 -14.50
CA GLU A 1017 42.35 4.55 -13.87
C GLU A 1017 42.18 4.37 -12.37
N LYS A 1018 42.94 5.13 -11.56
CA LYS A 1018 42.68 5.24 -10.12
C LYS A 1018 41.85 6.49 -9.84
N VAL A 1019 40.78 6.34 -9.07
CA VAL A 1019 39.90 7.44 -8.67
C VAL A 1019 39.80 7.45 -7.16
N GLY A 1020 40.10 8.58 -6.52
CA GLY A 1020 40.10 8.67 -5.06
C GLY A 1020 40.99 9.79 -4.53
N GLY A 1021 41.24 9.74 -3.23
CA GLY A 1021 41.94 10.77 -2.48
C GLY A 1021 41.00 11.88 -2.01
N ALA A 1022 41.56 12.84 -1.26
CA ALA A 1022 40.80 13.92 -0.64
C ALA A 1022 39.91 14.67 -1.64
N GLY A 1023 38.60 14.63 -1.43
CA GLY A 1023 37.61 15.28 -2.30
C GLY A 1023 37.20 14.47 -3.53
N ALA A 1024 37.62 13.20 -3.63
CA ALA A 1024 37.25 12.28 -4.71
C ALA A 1024 37.02 10.83 -4.25
N GLU A 1025 37.01 10.59 -2.93
CA GLU A 1025 36.78 9.27 -2.31
C GLU A 1025 35.46 8.63 -2.78
N PHE A 1026 34.45 9.48 -2.94
CA PHE A 1026 33.07 9.12 -3.30
C PHE A 1026 32.65 9.76 -4.63
N PHE A 1027 33.60 9.90 -5.57
CA PHE A 1027 33.39 10.61 -6.82
C PHE A 1027 32.57 9.80 -7.84
N VAL A 1028 31.44 10.36 -8.26
CA VAL A 1028 30.53 9.80 -9.27
C VAL A 1028 29.92 10.96 -10.07
N ASP A 1029 29.83 10.81 -11.39
CA ASP A 1029 29.10 11.76 -12.26
C ASP A 1029 29.46 13.25 -12.03
N GLY A 1030 30.75 13.53 -11.88
CA GLY A 1030 31.26 14.91 -11.71
C GLY A 1030 31.19 15.47 -10.28
N LYS A 1031 30.72 14.69 -9.29
CA LYS A 1031 30.56 15.14 -7.90
C LYS A 1031 31.13 14.14 -6.89
N ASN A 1032 31.78 14.65 -5.84
CA ASN A 1032 32.09 13.87 -4.65
C ASN A 1032 30.90 13.90 -3.69
N TYR A 1033 30.38 12.74 -3.30
CA TYR A 1033 29.22 12.64 -2.43
C TYR A 1033 29.64 12.47 -0.96
N ASP A 1034 30.21 13.52 -0.36
CA ASP A 1034 30.77 13.52 1.01
C ASP A 1034 29.90 14.29 2.03
N GLU A 1035 28.60 14.41 1.74
CA GLU A 1035 27.64 15.22 2.53
C GLU A 1035 28.14 16.66 2.74
N ASN A 1036 28.64 17.29 1.67
CA ASN A 1036 29.22 18.64 1.67
C ASN A 1036 30.36 18.77 2.70
N GLY A 1037 31.27 17.79 2.72
CA GLY A 1037 32.42 17.72 3.62
C GLY A 1037 32.09 17.29 5.07
N THR A 1038 30.83 16.97 5.39
CA THR A 1038 30.46 16.61 6.78
C THR A 1038 30.59 15.12 7.10
N LEU A 1039 30.72 14.26 6.09
CA LEU A 1039 30.72 12.81 6.24
C LEU A 1039 31.90 12.31 7.09
N ALA A 1040 33.10 12.85 6.92
CA ALA A 1040 34.27 12.47 7.72
C ALA A 1040 34.04 12.71 9.22
N SER A 1041 33.45 13.86 9.57
CA SER A 1041 33.07 14.16 10.95
C SER A 1041 31.99 13.21 11.48
N ALA A 1042 31.03 12.81 10.63
CA ALA A 1042 29.99 11.84 10.99
C ALA A 1042 30.55 10.44 11.26
N ILE A 1043 31.53 10.01 10.44
CA ILE A 1043 32.27 8.75 10.61
C ILE A 1043 33.04 8.78 11.93
N LEU A 1044 33.82 9.84 12.17
CA LEU A 1044 34.59 10.00 13.42
C LEU A 1044 33.68 9.99 14.65
N LYS A 1045 32.52 10.66 14.59
CA LYS A 1045 31.55 10.70 15.68
C LYS A 1045 30.95 9.33 16.02
N LYS A 1046 30.84 8.42 15.05
CA LYS A 1046 30.35 7.06 15.31
C LYS A 1046 31.34 6.21 16.11
N GLY A 1047 32.65 6.49 16.02
CA GLY A 1047 33.67 5.83 16.83
C GLY A 1047 33.80 4.32 16.58
N GLN A 1048 33.50 3.86 15.36
CA GLN A 1048 33.59 2.45 14.94
C GLN A 1048 34.35 2.35 13.61
N PRO A 1049 35.02 1.23 13.31
CA PRO A 1049 35.60 0.99 11.98
C PRO A 1049 34.49 0.97 10.93
N THR A 1050 34.51 1.92 9.98
CA THR A 1050 33.47 2.03 8.94
C THR A 1050 33.93 1.52 7.57
N GLU A 1051 35.25 1.43 7.35
CA GLU A 1051 35.84 0.97 6.08
C GLU A 1051 35.26 1.67 4.84
N ALA A 1052 34.98 2.97 4.97
CA ALA A 1052 34.35 3.73 3.89
C ALA A 1052 35.21 3.80 2.61
N GLY A 1053 36.50 3.51 2.67
CA GLY A 1053 37.37 3.59 1.51
C GLY A 1053 37.81 5.01 1.18
N SER A 1054 38.83 5.12 0.35
CA SER A 1054 39.26 6.41 -0.20
C SER A 1054 39.67 6.33 -1.67
N TRP A 1055 39.74 5.12 -2.23
CA TRP A 1055 40.19 4.90 -3.60
C TRP A 1055 39.44 3.75 -4.27
N ARG A 1056 39.41 3.78 -5.59
CA ARG A 1056 39.04 2.65 -6.44
C ARG A 1056 39.89 2.60 -7.71
N MET A 1057 40.07 1.39 -8.23
CA MET A 1057 40.55 1.13 -9.58
C MET A 1057 39.38 0.93 -10.53
N GLU A 1058 39.43 1.58 -11.68
CA GLU A 1058 38.55 1.35 -12.82
C GLU A 1058 39.38 0.70 -13.96
N VAL A 1059 38.98 -0.49 -14.39
CA VAL A 1059 39.55 -1.20 -15.54
C VAL A 1059 38.56 -1.10 -16.70
N SER A 1060 38.99 -0.53 -17.83
CA SER A 1060 38.12 -0.30 -19.00
C SER A 1060 38.73 -0.85 -20.28
N PRO A 1061 37.91 -1.29 -21.26
CA PRO A 1061 38.39 -1.68 -22.59
C PRO A 1061 39.13 -0.54 -23.32
N PRO A 1062 40.15 -0.87 -24.13
CA PRO A 1062 40.88 0.13 -24.93
C PRO A 1062 40.07 0.67 -26.10
N VAL A 1063 38.98 0.00 -26.51
CA VAL A 1063 38.13 0.39 -27.64
C VAL A 1063 36.66 0.15 -27.27
N ALA A 1064 35.77 1.00 -27.78
CA ALA A 1064 34.33 0.83 -27.66
C ALA A 1064 33.85 -0.36 -28.51
N GLN A 1065 33.17 -1.31 -27.90
CA GLN A 1065 32.64 -2.51 -28.54
C GLN A 1065 31.46 -3.07 -27.72
N GLU A 1066 30.59 -3.88 -28.32
CA GLU A 1066 29.44 -4.42 -27.58
C GLU A 1066 29.83 -5.52 -26.60
N HIS A 1067 30.78 -6.36 -27.00
CA HIS A 1067 31.21 -7.55 -26.28
C HIS A 1067 32.58 -7.32 -25.64
N ASP A 1068 32.63 -7.39 -24.31
CA ASP A 1068 33.85 -7.27 -23.54
C ASP A 1068 33.99 -8.43 -22.57
N GLU A 1069 35.23 -8.89 -22.41
CA GLU A 1069 35.60 -9.84 -21.37
C GLU A 1069 36.63 -9.22 -20.44
N PHE A 1070 36.35 -9.26 -19.14
CA PHE A 1070 37.33 -8.96 -18.11
C PHE A 1070 37.83 -10.28 -17.53
N LEU A 1071 39.15 -10.44 -17.45
CA LEU A 1071 39.79 -11.57 -16.76
C LEU A 1071 40.88 -11.00 -15.85
N VAL A 1072 40.58 -10.97 -14.56
CA VAL A 1072 41.38 -10.31 -13.53
C VAL A 1072 41.76 -11.32 -12.46
N VAL A 1073 43.04 -11.35 -12.10
CA VAL A 1073 43.60 -12.26 -11.09
C VAL A 1073 44.06 -11.46 -9.89
N LEU A 1074 43.55 -11.79 -8.71
CA LEU A 1074 43.79 -11.13 -7.44
C LEU A 1074 44.62 -12.05 -6.53
N ILE A 1075 45.75 -11.54 -6.04
CA ILE A 1075 46.74 -12.28 -5.26
C ILE A 1075 46.87 -11.61 -3.89
N PRO A 1076 46.04 -12.00 -2.90
CA PRO A 1076 46.11 -11.44 -1.55
C PRO A 1076 47.29 -12.04 -0.78
N ARG A 1077 48.08 -11.22 -0.06
CA ARG A 1077 49.18 -11.66 0.80
C ARG A 1077 49.11 -10.96 2.15
N THR A 1078 49.61 -11.60 3.21
CA THR A 1078 49.90 -10.89 4.47
C THR A 1078 51.15 -10.03 4.28
N ALA A 1079 51.34 -9.02 5.14
CA ALA A 1079 52.55 -8.19 5.12
C ALA A 1079 53.86 -9.00 5.30
N SER A 1080 53.79 -10.18 5.94
CA SER A 1080 54.92 -11.09 6.15
C SER A 1080 55.22 -12.01 4.96
N SER A 1081 54.31 -12.13 3.99
CA SER A 1081 54.44 -13.05 2.86
C SER A 1081 55.02 -12.35 1.63
N SER A 1082 56.23 -12.74 1.21
CA SER A 1082 56.89 -12.26 -0.01
C SER A 1082 56.66 -13.15 -1.24
N ASN A 1083 56.07 -14.34 -1.08
CA ASN A 1083 55.92 -15.29 -2.18
C ASN A 1083 54.75 -14.91 -3.09
N LEU A 1084 55.06 -14.52 -4.33
CA LEU A 1084 54.08 -14.20 -5.36
C LEU A 1084 54.08 -15.29 -6.44
N PRO A 1085 52.91 -15.88 -6.74
CA PRO A 1085 52.79 -16.85 -7.81
C PRO A 1085 52.97 -16.15 -9.14
N ARG A 1086 53.55 -16.84 -10.12
CA ARG A 1086 53.66 -16.30 -11.47
C ARG A 1086 52.36 -16.59 -12.21
N ILE A 1087 51.70 -15.54 -12.68
CA ILE A 1087 50.47 -15.64 -13.45
C ILE A 1087 50.77 -15.51 -14.94
N ARG A 1088 50.11 -16.35 -15.75
CA ARG A 1088 50.15 -16.26 -17.22
C ARG A 1088 48.77 -16.48 -17.81
N LYS A 1089 48.39 -15.65 -18.79
CA LYS A 1089 47.21 -15.90 -19.59
C LYS A 1089 47.44 -17.09 -20.52
N LEU A 1090 46.49 -18.01 -20.57
CA LEU A 1090 46.47 -19.14 -21.49
C LEU A 1090 45.53 -18.86 -22.66
N VAL A 1091 45.92 -19.34 -23.84
CA VAL A 1091 45.09 -19.34 -25.05
C VAL A 1091 45.30 -20.67 -25.77
N ALA A 1092 44.22 -21.39 -26.05
CA ALA A 1092 44.22 -22.63 -26.82
C ALA A 1092 42.97 -22.68 -27.71
N GLY A 1093 43.14 -22.38 -29.00
CA GLY A 1093 42.01 -22.25 -29.94
C GLY A 1093 41.05 -21.13 -29.52
N GLN A 1094 39.79 -21.48 -29.23
CA GLN A 1094 38.75 -20.57 -28.75
C GLN A 1094 38.62 -20.56 -27.22
N GLN A 1095 39.49 -21.28 -26.51
CA GLN A 1095 39.54 -21.28 -25.05
C GLN A 1095 40.65 -20.36 -24.56
N HIS A 1096 40.40 -19.73 -23.44
CA HIS A 1096 41.36 -18.91 -22.73
C HIS A 1096 41.33 -19.25 -21.25
N GLY A 1097 42.38 -18.90 -20.53
CA GLY A 1097 42.55 -19.35 -19.16
C GLY A 1097 43.60 -18.60 -18.39
N VAL A 1098 43.83 -19.07 -17.16
CA VAL A 1098 44.84 -18.56 -16.24
C VAL A 1098 45.71 -19.73 -15.82
N GLU A 1099 47.02 -19.59 -16.01
CA GLU A 1099 48.02 -20.44 -15.40
C GLU A 1099 48.58 -19.75 -14.16
N ILE A 1100 48.54 -20.47 -13.03
CA ILE A 1100 49.10 -20.07 -11.75
C ILE A 1100 50.26 -21.01 -11.46
N MET A 1101 51.48 -20.47 -11.42
CA MET A 1101 52.68 -21.21 -11.07
C MET A 1101 53.10 -20.84 -9.66
N THR A 1102 53.14 -21.84 -8.78
CA THR A 1102 53.61 -21.71 -7.39
C THR A 1102 54.78 -22.67 -7.15
N GLU A 1103 55.44 -22.57 -6.00
CA GLU A 1103 56.43 -23.58 -5.58
C GLU A 1103 55.81 -24.98 -5.39
N ALA A 1104 54.51 -25.05 -5.07
CA ALA A 1104 53.78 -26.29 -4.86
C ALA A 1104 53.33 -26.98 -6.17
N GLY A 1105 53.46 -26.31 -7.32
CA GLY A 1105 53.07 -26.84 -8.62
C GLY A 1105 52.31 -25.84 -9.49
N THR A 1106 51.89 -26.30 -10.68
CA THR A 1106 51.16 -25.48 -11.65
C THR A 1106 49.68 -25.84 -11.69
N ARG A 1107 48.81 -24.81 -11.69
CA ARG A 1107 47.36 -24.95 -11.79
C ARG A 1107 46.84 -24.09 -12.93
N ARG A 1108 46.05 -24.67 -13.84
CA ARG A 1108 45.53 -24.05 -15.05
C ARG A 1108 44.01 -24.06 -15.03
N TRP A 1109 43.42 -22.88 -14.98
CA TRP A 1109 41.98 -22.68 -15.08
C TRP A 1109 41.62 -22.32 -16.52
N TRP A 1110 40.77 -23.12 -17.14
CA TRP A 1110 40.33 -22.94 -18.51
C TRP A 1110 38.86 -22.52 -18.57
N PHE A 1111 38.57 -21.59 -19.47
CA PHE A 1111 37.23 -21.06 -19.74
C PHE A 1111 36.85 -21.24 -21.21
N THR A 1112 35.57 -21.51 -21.44
CA THR A 1112 34.99 -21.50 -22.79
C THR A 1112 34.40 -20.13 -23.11
N ALA A 1113 34.55 -19.68 -24.36
CA ALA A 1113 34.13 -18.35 -24.82
C ALA A 1113 32.62 -18.04 -24.66
N ASP A 1114 31.73 -19.03 -24.77
CA ASP A 1114 30.27 -18.83 -24.90
C ASP A 1114 29.43 -19.37 -23.72
N ARG A 1115 29.84 -20.50 -23.11
CA ARG A 1115 29.00 -21.34 -22.23
C ARG A 1115 29.40 -21.42 -20.75
N ASN A 1116 30.38 -20.62 -20.31
CA ASN A 1116 30.88 -20.63 -18.92
C ASN A 1116 31.27 -22.01 -18.37
N GLY A 1117 31.77 -22.89 -19.26
CA GLY A 1117 32.47 -24.09 -18.82
C GLY A 1117 33.74 -23.70 -18.06
N VAL A 1118 34.01 -24.41 -16.98
CA VAL A 1118 35.19 -24.21 -16.12
C VAL A 1118 35.88 -25.55 -15.95
N ARG A 1119 37.17 -25.59 -16.27
CA ARG A 1119 38.02 -26.79 -16.11
C ARG A 1119 39.28 -26.42 -15.36
N LEU A 1120 39.66 -27.26 -14.41
CA LEU A 1120 40.92 -27.17 -13.68
C LEU A 1120 41.86 -28.28 -14.18
N GLU A 1121 43.05 -27.88 -14.58
CA GLU A 1121 44.14 -28.78 -14.93
C GLU A 1121 45.32 -28.53 -13.98
N THR A 1122 45.82 -29.59 -13.36
CA THR A 1122 46.96 -29.60 -12.46
C THR A 1122 47.95 -30.66 -12.92
N ASP A 1123 49.15 -30.68 -12.34
CA ASP A 1123 50.17 -31.67 -12.70
C ASP A 1123 49.73 -33.13 -12.43
N ALA A 1124 48.72 -33.35 -11.58
CA ALA A 1124 48.21 -34.69 -11.22
C ALA A 1124 46.77 -34.97 -11.69
N VAL A 1125 45.95 -33.95 -11.95
CA VAL A 1125 44.50 -34.06 -12.16
C VAL A 1125 44.05 -33.11 -13.26
N ASN A 1126 43.22 -33.61 -14.19
CA ASN A 1126 42.48 -32.80 -15.16
C ASN A 1126 40.97 -32.97 -14.89
N GLU A 1127 40.39 -32.02 -14.16
CA GLU A 1127 39.03 -32.08 -13.65
C GLU A 1127 38.11 -31.06 -14.35
N ALA A 1128 37.05 -31.56 -14.97
CA ALA A 1128 35.99 -30.71 -15.49
C ALA A 1128 35.04 -30.33 -14.34
N ILE A 1129 35.34 -29.24 -13.64
CA ILE A 1129 34.50 -28.69 -12.57
C ILE A 1129 33.07 -28.46 -13.06
N PHE A 1130 32.95 -27.80 -14.22
CA PHE A 1130 31.70 -27.59 -14.92
C PHE A 1130 31.84 -28.01 -16.38
N PRO A 1131 31.46 -29.25 -16.74
CA PRO A 1131 31.56 -29.71 -18.11
C PRO A 1131 30.65 -28.90 -19.05
N LEU A 1132 31.00 -28.94 -20.34
CA LEU A 1132 30.10 -28.51 -21.41
C LEU A 1132 28.85 -29.39 -21.33
N LEU A 1133 27.67 -28.76 -21.25
CA LEU A 1133 26.44 -29.47 -21.58
C LEU A 1133 26.40 -29.57 -23.10
N ASP A 1134 26.51 -30.79 -23.63
CA ASP A 1134 26.14 -31.05 -25.01
C ASP A 1134 24.65 -30.69 -25.16
N GLU A 1135 24.34 -29.84 -26.15
CA GLU A 1135 22.96 -29.48 -26.47
C GLU A 1135 22.23 -30.57 -27.28
N GLU A 1136 22.88 -31.70 -27.53
CA GLU A 1136 22.20 -32.88 -28.05
C GLU A 1136 21.54 -33.63 -26.87
N GLU A 1137 20.21 -33.64 -26.88
CA GLU A 1137 19.30 -34.33 -25.94
C GLU A 1137 18.73 -33.55 -24.73
N THR A 1138 18.24 -32.32 -24.94
CA THR A 1138 16.92 -32.00 -24.35
C THR A 1138 16.00 -31.43 -25.41
N THR A 1139 15.41 -32.33 -26.18
CA THR A 1139 14.33 -31.98 -27.12
C THR A 1139 13.25 -31.18 -26.37
N ARG A 1140 12.62 -30.23 -27.07
CA ARG A 1140 11.44 -29.48 -26.56
C ARG A 1140 10.39 -30.42 -25.95
N TRP A 1141 10.35 -31.67 -26.41
CA TRP A 1141 9.53 -32.75 -25.91
C TRP A 1141 9.83 -33.19 -24.47
N GLN A 1142 11.10 -33.25 -24.04
CA GLN A 1142 11.44 -33.58 -22.64
C GLN A 1142 11.18 -32.41 -21.69
N ARG A 1143 11.37 -31.16 -22.13
CA ARG A 1143 10.96 -29.97 -21.36
C ARG A 1143 9.45 -29.90 -21.22
N PHE A 1144 8.72 -30.21 -22.29
CA PHE A 1144 7.27 -30.36 -22.25
C PHE A 1144 6.84 -31.51 -21.34
N LYS A 1145 7.53 -32.66 -21.35
CA LYS A 1145 7.24 -33.81 -20.49
C LYS A 1145 7.52 -33.51 -19.01
N ALA A 1146 8.61 -32.82 -18.69
CA ALA A 1146 8.94 -32.40 -17.32
C ALA A 1146 7.99 -31.30 -16.81
N TRP A 1147 7.57 -30.39 -17.69
CA TRP A 1147 6.50 -29.42 -17.39
C TRP A 1147 5.16 -30.14 -17.16
N TRP A 1148 4.79 -31.08 -18.02
CA TRP A 1148 3.58 -31.90 -17.92
C TRP A 1148 3.55 -32.77 -16.66
N GLN A 1149 4.68 -33.36 -16.28
CA GLN A 1149 4.81 -34.14 -15.05
C GLN A 1149 4.75 -33.27 -13.78
N ARG A 1150 5.19 -32.01 -13.83
CA ARG A 1150 5.05 -31.04 -12.72
C ARG A 1150 3.66 -30.42 -12.61
N VAL A 1151 2.82 -30.56 -13.64
CA VAL A 1151 1.43 -30.08 -13.63
C VAL A 1151 0.47 -31.17 -13.14
N LEU A 1152 0.90 -32.43 -13.10
CA LEU A 1152 0.08 -33.60 -12.73
C LEU A 1152 0.49 -34.27 -11.40
N TYR A 1153 1.53 -33.79 -10.74
CA TYR A 1153 1.94 -34.15 -9.38
C TYR A 1153 2.14 -32.87 -8.58
#